data_AF-A0A2S9JLW7-F1
#
_entry.id   AF-A0A2S9JLW7-F1
#
_cell.length_a   1.000
_cell.length_b   1.000
_cell.length_c   1.000
_cell.angle_alpha   90.00
_cell.angle_beta   90.00
_cell.angle_gamma   90.00
#
_symmetry.space_group_name_H-M   'P 1'
#
loop_
_entity.id
_entity.type
_entity.pdbx_description
1 polymer ?
#
loop_
_entity_poly.entity_id
_entity_poly.type
_entity_poly.pdbx_seq_one_letter_code
_entity_poly.pdbx_strand_id
1 'polypeptide(L)'
;MLGFALFFVGCFVGYAQDATKPLVWKEGKLVYQPDSLGNRIPDFSHAGYAGGNKAIPEVPVKMVVPIQGGDATARIQAAIDYVSQLPVDEQGLRGAVLLQSGEYRLSGSLKLHTSGVVLRGSGFTENGTLLIGEGTTRETLIRVAGQNDIVRGKKRQVRDAYVPVNARTFHVDNAGDLRTGDRIMITRPSTDAWIKTLKAEEFGGGMSFLGWKPGYWNTTWDRTVVRIEGDLVEVNVPLTIAIDERYGGATVEKYTWNGRIEQVGIENIQLESTFNASNPKDEDHRWMAITVENATNVWVRRMQFRYFAGSAVYAKETSSKLTVEDCISRDPVSEIGGQRRYTFYTRGQQTLFQRLYSEKGYHDFAVGFVAAGPNAFVQCQAVEPYSFSGAIDSWASGVLFDIVDIDAQALRYGNRGQDGKGAGWTAANSVLWQSTAALIESVQPPTAQNWGFGLWAQFQGDAYWAESNSHINPRSLYYAQLQERVGESAKERTVLLPMTTEASTSPTIAEAQELTEMAKEPALQLKDLITNVSERQPLDIDVAGIRILTEKDVPQKKNVVKTPDMTIKNGWLVRGDEVLVGRKHDIQWWNGNIRPRGLKDAKPHITRYVPGETGTGLTDDLQQVVDSMLVNHVLSIDHNYGLWYDRRRDDHERIRRMDGEVWPPFYELPFARSGQGLAYDGLSKYDLTKYNPFYWGRLKQFADLADQNGLVLLHQNYFQHNILEAGAHYTDSPWRTANNINNVGFPEPVPYAGDKRIFMAEQFYDVTHLARRELHRAYIRQCLENFKDNTGVIQLISAEYTGPLHFVQFWIDVIKEWKAETGYNPMIGLSATKDVQDAILADAERASEIQVIDIRYWYYRKDGTVYAPEGGKNLAPRQHSRKMRGGGTTSEQVYRAVSEYRTKFPDKAVVYHSSSYPEHAWAVFMAGGSMANVPRVAHADFYKEASGMETKMQDSVWCLQGADAAIFYNVGKGSLDVDLPAWKGNYKAYHIHPKTGAILGSERVKTGTRVALKTFKNSPEIIWITKQ
;
A
#
# COMPACT_ATOMS: atom_id res chain seq x y z
N MET A 1 -38.41 -58.90 17.76
CA MET A 1 -38.69 -57.96 16.65
C MET A 1 -39.77 -56.99 17.09
N LEU A 2 -39.40 -55.75 17.41
CA LEU A 2 -40.23 -54.55 17.28
C LEU A 2 -39.29 -53.36 17.48
N GLY A 3 -39.09 -52.58 16.42
CA GLY A 3 -38.15 -51.48 16.36
C GLY A 3 -38.77 -50.17 16.84
N PHE A 4 -37.96 -49.36 17.51
CA PHE A 4 -38.23 -47.95 17.78
C PHE A 4 -37.27 -47.14 16.91
N ALA A 5 -37.82 -46.41 15.93
CA ALA A 5 -37.12 -45.37 15.20
C ALA A 5 -37.50 -44.02 15.81
N LEU A 6 -36.52 -43.33 16.41
CA LEU A 6 -36.66 -41.97 16.91
C LEU A 6 -36.47 -41.01 15.72
N PHE A 7 -37.54 -40.28 15.35
CA PHE A 7 -37.46 -39.17 14.40
C PHE A 7 -37.02 -37.91 15.15
N PHE A 8 -35.78 -37.46 14.94
CA PHE A 8 -35.35 -36.11 15.31
C PHE A 8 -35.76 -35.14 14.20
N VAL A 9 -36.86 -34.41 14.40
CA VAL A 9 -37.20 -33.24 13.59
C VAL A 9 -36.46 -32.04 14.21
N GLY A 10 -35.28 -31.73 13.67
CA GLY A 10 -34.66 -30.44 13.88
C GLY A 10 -35.35 -29.40 12.99
N CYS A 11 -36.26 -28.61 13.54
CA CYS A 11 -36.77 -27.42 12.88
C CYS A 11 -35.65 -26.38 12.79
N PHE A 12 -34.89 -26.39 11.70
CA PHE A 12 -34.22 -25.19 11.23
C PHE A 12 -35.29 -24.24 10.70
N VAL A 13 -35.72 -23.28 11.53
CA VAL A 13 -36.50 -22.13 11.04
C VAL A 13 -35.52 -21.24 10.27
N GLY A 14 -35.27 -21.57 9.01
CA GLY A 14 -34.79 -20.60 8.04
C GLY A 14 -35.95 -19.66 7.73
N TYR A 15 -35.80 -18.37 7.99
CA TYR A 15 -36.76 -17.37 7.52
C TYR A 15 -36.62 -17.28 6.00
N ALA A 16 -37.56 -17.87 5.26
CA ALA A 16 -37.71 -17.61 3.83
C ALA A 16 -38.30 -16.19 3.65
N GLN A 17 -37.68 -15.38 2.79
CA GLN A 17 -38.17 -14.06 2.41
C GLN A 17 -39.26 -14.22 1.34
N ASP A 18 -40.51 -14.46 1.75
CA ASP A 18 -41.63 -14.49 0.81
C ASP A 18 -42.14 -13.07 0.54
N ALA A 19 -41.75 -12.48 -0.60
CA ALA A 19 -42.38 -11.30 -1.19
C ALA A 19 -42.47 -11.48 -2.71
N THR A 20 -43.68 -11.42 -3.27
CA THR A 20 -43.88 -11.68 -4.71
C THR A 20 -43.47 -10.49 -5.59
N LYS A 21 -43.47 -9.25 -5.08
CA LYS A 21 -42.97 -8.02 -5.76
C LYS A 21 -42.44 -6.98 -4.76
N PRO A 22 -41.13 -6.90 -4.48
CA PRO A 22 -40.55 -6.03 -3.43
C PRO A 22 -40.63 -4.52 -3.74
N LEU A 23 -40.82 -4.15 -5.01
CA LEU A 23 -40.97 -2.78 -5.46
C LEU A 23 -41.83 -2.74 -6.73
N VAL A 24 -42.78 -1.80 -6.79
CA VAL A 24 -43.63 -1.57 -7.96
C VAL A 24 -43.73 -0.08 -8.23
N TRP A 25 -43.69 0.31 -9.52
CA TRP A 25 -44.04 1.66 -9.95
C TRP A 25 -45.55 1.75 -10.23
N LYS A 26 -46.27 2.57 -9.46
CA LYS A 26 -47.72 2.75 -9.60
C LYS A 26 -48.07 4.22 -9.41
N GLU A 27 -48.93 4.74 -10.29
CA GLU A 27 -49.45 6.13 -10.18
C GLU A 27 -48.34 7.19 -10.05
N GLY A 28 -47.21 6.98 -10.73
CA GLY A 28 -46.08 7.91 -10.72
C GLY A 28 -45.22 7.89 -9.44
N LYS A 29 -45.32 6.83 -8.61
CA LYS A 29 -44.59 6.68 -7.34
C LYS A 29 -44.04 5.27 -7.15
N LEU A 30 -42.99 5.17 -6.34
CA LEU A 30 -42.40 3.92 -5.88
C LEU A 30 -43.21 3.36 -4.70
N VAL A 31 -43.76 2.16 -4.86
CA VAL A 31 -44.48 1.43 -3.81
C VAL A 31 -43.64 0.27 -3.34
N TYR A 32 -43.09 0.39 -2.13
CA TYR A 32 -42.23 -0.62 -1.51
C TYR A 32 -43.05 -1.67 -0.77
N GLN A 33 -42.72 -2.94 -0.95
CA GLN A 33 -43.26 -4.04 -0.16
C GLN A 33 -42.15 -4.65 0.69
N PRO A 34 -42.12 -4.41 2.00
CA PRO A 34 -41.17 -5.06 2.89
C PRO A 34 -41.36 -6.58 2.90
N ASP A 35 -40.28 -7.32 3.09
CA ASP A 35 -40.35 -8.77 3.34
C ASP A 35 -40.93 -9.07 4.73
N SER A 36 -41.02 -10.36 5.07
CA SER A 36 -41.53 -10.85 6.36
C SER A 36 -40.75 -10.37 7.59
N LEU A 37 -39.52 -9.87 7.42
CA LEU A 37 -38.67 -9.30 8.46
C LEU A 37 -38.61 -7.76 8.40
N GLY A 38 -39.38 -7.14 7.50
CA GLY A 38 -39.44 -5.70 7.31
C GLY A 38 -38.33 -5.12 6.42
N ASN A 39 -37.51 -5.95 5.77
CA ASN A 39 -36.47 -5.47 4.87
C ASN A 39 -37.09 -4.93 3.59
N ARG A 40 -36.53 -3.83 3.07
CA ARG A 40 -36.90 -3.32 1.75
C ARG A 40 -35.67 -2.85 0.97
N ILE A 41 -35.86 -2.64 -0.34
CA ILE A 41 -34.84 -2.08 -1.21
C ILE A 41 -34.29 -0.76 -0.63
N PRO A 42 -32.95 -0.58 -0.55
CA PRO A 42 -32.36 0.65 -0.05
C PRO A 42 -32.78 1.92 -0.83
N ASP A 43 -32.83 3.04 -0.12
CA ASP A 43 -32.92 4.38 -0.72
C ASP A 43 -31.51 4.84 -1.11
N PHE A 44 -31.22 4.76 -2.41
CA PHE A 44 -29.94 5.12 -3.00
C PHE A 44 -29.80 6.62 -3.23
N SER A 45 -30.88 7.40 -3.14
CA SER A 45 -30.85 8.84 -3.40
C SER A 45 -30.00 9.62 -2.39
N HIS A 46 -29.59 8.99 -1.30
CA HIS A 46 -28.62 9.53 -0.32
C HIS A 46 -27.16 9.46 -0.79
N ALA A 47 -26.87 8.85 -1.94
CA ALA A 47 -25.55 8.88 -2.56
C ALA A 47 -25.26 10.23 -3.24
N GLY A 48 -24.00 10.66 -3.20
CA GLY A 48 -23.50 11.86 -3.87
C GLY A 48 -23.20 13.03 -2.93
N TYR A 49 -22.74 14.13 -3.52
CA TYR A 49 -22.46 15.40 -2.87
C TYR A 49 -23.61 15.81 -1.93
N ALA A 50 -23.25 16.23 -0.70
CA ALA A 50 -24.19 16.57 0.36
C ALA A 50 -25.26 15.48 0.67
N GLY A 51 -25.02 14.23 0.28
CA GLY A 51 -25.99 13.13 0.37
C GLY A 51 -27.19 13.29 -0.56
N GLY A 52 -26.98 13.89 -1.73
CA GLY A 52 -28.03 14.19 -2.72
C GLY A 52 -28.97 15.35 -2.33
N ASN A 53 -28.78 15.98 -1.17
CA ASN A 53 -29.67 17.04 -0.69
C ASN A 53 -29.51 18.38 -1.42
N LYS A 54 -28.36 18.63 -2.04
CA LYS A 54 -28.02 19.89 -2.69
C LYS A 54 -27.37 19.63 -4.05
N ALA A 55 -27.47 20.58 -4.95
CA ALA A 55 -26.63 20.64 -6.14
C ALA A 55 -25.17 20.93 -5.75
N ILE A 56 -24.22 20.53 -6.59
CA ILE A 56 -22.82 20.94 -6.44
C ILE A 56 -22.75 22.46 -6.62
N PRO A 57 -22.11 23.21 -5.70
CA PRO A 57 -22.09 24.67 -5.75
C PRO A 57 -21.22 25.19 -6.89
N GLU A 58 -21.53 26.40 -7.36
CA GLU A 58 -20.58 27.19 -8.14
C GLU A 58 -19.62 27.91 -7.20
N VAL A 59 -18.31 27.76 -7.45
CA VAL A 59 -17.28 28.29 -6.56
C VAL A 59 -16.55 29.44 -7.25
N PRO A 60 -16.54 30.66 -6.68
CA PRO A 60 -15.84 31.80 -7.26
C PRO A 60 -14.33 31.58 -7.37
N VAL A 61 -13.74 32.02 -8.48
CA VAL A 61 -12.29 31.98 -8.67
C VAL A 61 -11.61 32.99 -7.74
N LYS A 62 -10.54 32.58 -7.07
CA LYS A 62 -9.73 33.43 -6.18
C LYS A 62 -8.28 33.56 -6.61
N MET A 63 -7.81 32.65 -7.47
CA MET A 63 -6.45 32.62 -7.94
C MET A 63 -6.40 32.04 -9.35
N VAL A 64 -5.65 32.68 -10.25
CA VAL A 64 -5.39 32.20 -11.61
C VAL A 64 -3.95 31.74 -11.73
N VAL A 65 -3.73 30.53 -12.27
CA VAL A 65 -2.40 30.02 -12.60
C VAL A 65 -2.17 30.17 -14.10
N PRO A 66 -1.27 31.07 -14.54
CA PRO A 66 -1.03 31.27 -15.96
C PRO A 66 -0.25 30.10 -16.56
N ILE A 67 -0.39 29.91 -17.87
CA ILE A 67 0.42 28.95 -18.62
C ILE A 67 1.87 29.43 -18.68
N GLN A 68 2.80 28.54 -18.32
CA GLN A 68 4.24 28.80 -18.33
C GLN A 68 5.02 27.50 -18.60
N GLY A 69 6.19 27.62 -19.23
CA GLY A 69 7.05 26.47 -19.51
C GLY A 69 7.65 25.80 -18.26
N GLY A 70 8.09 24.56 -18.41
CA GLY A 70 8.71 23.76 -17.33
C GLY A 70 7.70 23.16 -16.35
N ASP A 71 8.20 22.44 -15.35
CA ASP A 71 7.37 21.77 -14.34
C ASP A 71 6.48 22.74 -13.56
N ALA A 72 5.18 22.49 -13.58
CA ALA A 72 4.15 23.32 -12.95
C ALA A 72 3.75 22.83 -11.55
N THR A 73 4.32 21.72 -11.06
CA THR A 73 3.94 21.08 -9.78
C THR A 73 3.96 22.09 -8.62
N ALA A 74 5.09 22.79 -8.43
CA ALA A 74 5.22 23.75 -7.34
C ALA A 74 4.33 25.00 -7.52
N ARG A 75 4.13 25.44 -8.78
CA ARG A 75 3.29 26.61 -9.10
C ARG A 75 1.82 26.35 -8.76
N ILE A 76 1.29 25.21 -9.20
CA ILE A 76 -0.11 24.85 -8.93
C ILE A 76 -0.30 24.56 -7.44
N GLN A 77 0.64 23.85 -6.79
CA GLN A 77 0.55 23.59 -5.35
C GLN A 77 0.56 24.90 -4.54
N ALA A 78 1.40 25.88 -4.91
CA ALA A 78 1.41 27.19 -4.26
C ALA A 78 0.06 27.93 -4.37
N ALA A 79 -0.61 27.84 -5.53
CA ALA A 79 -1.94 28.42 -5.70
C ALA A 79 -3.00 27.71 -4.83
N ILE A 80 -2.94 26.38 -4.74
CA ILE A 80 -3.80 25.58 -3.83
C ILE A 80 -3.56 26.00 -2.38
N ASP A 81 -2.30 26.11 -1.98
CA ASP A 81 -1.92 26.47 -0.61
C ASP A 81 -2.33 27.91 -0.26
N TYR A 82 -2.26 28.83 -1.22
CA TYR A 82 -2.78 30.20 -1.06
C TYR A 82 -4.29 30.20 -0.82
N VAL A 83 -5.07 29.53 -1.68
CA VAL A 83 -6.54 29.47 -1.51
C VAL A 83 -6.91 28.76 -0.21
N SER A 84 -6.12 27.77 0.23
CA SER A 84 -6.29 27.09 1.51
C SER A 84 -6.20 28.03 2.73
N GLN A 85 -5.57 29.20 2.59
CA GLN A 85 -5.44 30.20 3.66
C GLN A 85 -6.58 31.23 3.69
N LEU A 86 -7.39 31.33 2.63
CA LEU A 86 -8.49 32.31 2.54
C LEU A 86 -9.62 31.96 3.51
N PRO A 87 -10.38 32.94 4.04
CA PRO A 87 -11.49 32.66 4.95
C PRO A 87 -12.54 31.77 4.29
N VAL A 88 -13.17 30.92 5.10
CA VAL A 88 -14.27 30.06 4.69
C VAL A 88 -15.57 30.88 4.67
N ASP A 89 -16.38 30.75 3.63
CA ASP A 89 -17.69 31.38 3.51
C ASP A 89 -18.82 30.57 4.21
N GLU A 90 -20.05 31.05 4.11
CA GLU A 90 -21.23 30.41 4.72
C GLU A 90 -21.53 29.02 4.16
N GLN A 91 -21.05 28.70 2.95
CA GLN A 91 -21.21 27.42 2.28
C GLN A 91 -20.05 26.45 2.59
N GLY A 92 -19.04 26.89 3.32
CA GLY A 92 -17.86 26.08 3.64
C GLY A 92 -16.75 26.17 2.59
N LEU A 93 -16.79 27.17 1.69
CA LEU A 93 -15.86 27.34 0.58
C LEU A 93 -14.85 28.46 0.84
N ARG A 94 -13.64 28.30 0.30
CA ARG A 94 -12.58 29.32 0.29
C ARG A 94 -12.42 29.93 -1.11
N GLY A 95 -12.58 29.11 -2.15
CA GLY A 95 -12.53 29.55 -3.54
C GLY A 95 -11.96 28.50 -4.48
N ALA A 96 -11.94 28.86 -5.77
CA ALA A 96 -11.33 28.06 -6.82
C ALA A 96 -9.96 28.61 -7.25
N VAL A 97 -9.03 27.69 -7.51
CA VAL A 97 -7.82 27.91 -8.30
C VAL A 97 -8.18 27.59 -9.76
N LEU A 98 -8.15 28.61 -10.62
CA LEU A 98 -8.38 28.46 -12.05
C LEU A 98 -7.05 28.29 -12.79
N LEU A 99 -6.92 27.19 -13.51
CA LEU A 99 -5.84 26.96 -14.48
C LEU A 99 -6.29 27.50 -15.84
N GLN A 100 -5.46 28.31 -16.48
CA GLN A 100 -5.71 28.76 -17.85
C GLN A 100 -5.72 27.58 -18.84
N SER A 101 -6.26 27.80 -20.04
CA SER A 101 -6.15 26.84 -21.13
C SER A 101 -4.68 26.62 -21.51
N GLY A 102 -4.29 25.38 -21.77
CA GLY A 102 -2.92 25.00 -22.11
C GLY A 102 -2.43 23.75 -21.38
N GLU A 103 -1.16 23.39 -21.63
CA GLU A 103 -0.52 22.18 -21.11
C GLU A 103 0.37 22.47 -19.90
N TYR A 104 0.12 21.79 -18.78
CA TYR A 104 0.94 21.86 -17.58
C TYR A 104 1.60 20.50 -17.35
N ARG A 105 2.93 20.48 -17.39
CA ARG A 105 3.73 19.29 -17.07
C ARG A 105 3.99 19.20 -15.58
N LEU A 106 3.74 18.04 -14.98
CA LEU A 106 3.82 17.80 -13.55
C LEU A 106 4.80 16.67 -13.25
N SER A 107 5.95 16.99 -12.66
CA SER A 107 6.92 15.99 -12.21
C SER A 107 6.53 15.34 -10.87
N GLY A 108 5.61 15.95 -10.11
CA GLY A 108 5.10 15.43 -8.83
C GLY A 108 3.57 15.39 -8.75
N SER A 109 3.07 15.12 -7.54
CA SER A 109 1.63 15.10 -7.23
C SER A 109 1.12 16.45 -6.72
N LEU A 110 -0.15 16.75 -7.02
CA LEU A 110 -0.90 17.85 -6.40
C LEU A 110 -1.72 17.32 -5.22
N LYS A 111 -1.78 18.08 -4.12
CA LYS A 111 -2.55 17.71 -2.92
C LYS A 111 -3.54 18.80 -2.54
N LEU A 112 -4.83 18.46 -2.54
CA LEU A 112 -5.89 19.24 -1.92
C LEU A 112 -6.08 18.70 -0.49
N HIS A 113 -5.59 19.46 0.49
CA HIS A 113 -5.46 19.03 1.89
C HIS A 113 -6.27 19.88 2.87
N THR A 114 -7.04 20.85 2.39
CA THR A 114 -7.82 21.80 3.19
C THR A 114 -9.25 21.89 2.65
N SER A 115 -10.24 22.01 3.56
CA SER A 115 -11.65 22.18 3.19
C SER A 115 -11.92 23.47 2.40
N GLY A 116 -12.89 23.41 1.48
CA GLY A 116 -13.40 24.56 0.74
C GLY A 116 -12.59 24.95 -0.50
N VAL A 117 -11.66 24.11 -0.97
CA VAL A 117 -10.75 24.42 -2.08
C VAL A 117 -11.15 23.66 -3.34
N VAL A 118 -11.21 24.36 -4.46
CA VAL A 118 -11.52 23.77 -5.78
C VAL A 118 -10.35 23.98 -6.73
N LEU A 119 -9.99 22.94 -7.48
CA LEU A 119 -9.10 23.04 -8.64
C LEU A 119 -9.94 23.00 -9.92
N ARG A 120 -9.95 24.09 -10.68
CA ARG A 120 -10.75 24.26 -11.90
C ARG A 120 -9.85 24.49 -13.11
N GLY A 121 -10.13 23.83 -14.22
CA GLY A 121 -9.54 24.16 -15.52
C GLY A 121 -10.44 25.03 -16.39
N SER A 122 -9.91 25.49 -17.51
CA SER A 122 -10.63 26.30 -18.51
C SER A 122 -11.35 25.45 -19.58
N GLY A 123 -11.34 24.13 -19.45
CA GLY A 123 -11.99 23.18 -20.36
C GLY A 123 -11.38 21.78 -20.21
N PHE A 124 -12.18 20.74 -20.42
CA PHE A 124 -11.74 19.33 -20.35
C PHE A 124 -11.76 18.62 -21.70
N THR A 125 -12.05 19.38 -22.76
CA THR A 125 -12.04 18.95 -24.16
C THR A 125 -10.92 19.67 -24.91
N GLU A 126 -10.89 19.58 -26.24
CA GLU A 126 -9.91 20.29 -27.07
C GLU A 126 -9.84 21.78 -26.74
N ASN A 127 -8.63 22.33 -26.74
CA ASN A 127 -8.32 23.73 -26.37
C ASN A 127 -8.57 24.10 -24.90
N GLY A 128 -8.85 23.12 -24.04
CA GLY A 128 -9.00 23.29 -22.60
C GLY A 128 -7.68 23.29 -21.82
N THR A 129 -7.77 22.89 -20.54
CA THR A 129 -6.62 22.70 -19.64
C THR A 129 -6.22 21.23 -19.62
N LEU A 130 -4.95 20.95 -19.93
CA LEU A 130 -4.36 19.62 -19.86
C LEU A 130 -3.27 19.57 -18.77
N LEU A 131 -3.40 18.64 -17.81
CA LEU A 131 -2.33 18.31 -16.87
C LEU A 131 -1.68 16.99 -17.27
N ILE A 132 -0.36 17.01 -17.50
CA ILE A 132 0.43 15.85 -17.91
C ILE A 132 1.31 15.43 -16.74
N GLY A 133 1.00 14.30 -16.12
CA GLY A 133 1.86 13.65 -15.14
C GLY A 133 3.06 13.00 -15.83
N GLU A 134 4.24 13.58 -15.65
CA GLU A 134 5.48 13.12 -16.28
C GLU A 134 6.29 12.18 -15.38
N GLY A 135 7.28 11.55 -16.00
CA GLY A 135 8.27 10.70 -15.34
C GLY A 135 7.78 9.26 -15.16
N THR A 136 8.59 8.48 -14.45
CA THR A 136 8.37 7.04 -14.29
C THR A 136 7.76 6.65 -12.94
N THR A 137 7.31 7.64 -12.16
CA THR A 137 6.78 7.40 -10.82
C THR A 137 5.36 6.85 -10.89
N ARG A 138 5.06 5.86 -10.03
CA ARG A 138 3.71 5.27 -9.89
C ARG A 138 2.76 6.06 -8.99
N GLU A 139 3.13 7.29 -8.63
CA GLU A 139 2.36 8.13 -7.73
C GLU A 139 1.02 8.57 -8.33
N THR A 140 0.08 8.94 -7.46
CA THR A 140 -1.19 9.55 -7.88
C THR A 140 -0.96 10.97 -8.38
N LEU A 141 -1.59 11.39 -9.47
CA LEU A 141 -1.42 12.77 -9.98
C LEU A 141 -2.06 13.82 -9.07
N ILE A 142 -3.32 13.63 -8.65
CA ILE A 142 -4.04 14.54 -7.75
C ILE A 142 -4.60 13.77 -6.56
N ARG A 143 -4.30 14.22 -5.34
CA ARG A 143 -4.79 13.63 -4.09
C ARG A 143 -5.70 14.60 -3.35
N VAL A 144 -6.94 14.19 -3.09
CA VAL A 144 -7.82 14.83 -2.09
C VAL A 144 -7.61 14.08 -0.79
N ALA A 145 -6.86 14.66 0.14
CA ALA A 145 -6.36 13.93 1.30
C ALA A 145 -6.37 14.78 2.57
N GLY A 146 -7.36 14.51 3.44
CA GLY A 146 -7.37 14.97 4.84
C GLY A 146 -6.50 14.10 5.76
N GLN A 147 -6.61 14.31 7.06
CA GLN A 147 -5.91 13.53 8.09
C GLN A 147 -6.83 12.48 8.73
N ASN A 148 -6.27 11.33 9.08
CA ASN A 148 -7.00 10.27 9.78
C ASN A 148 -6.79 10.37 11.31
N ASP A 149 -7.33 11.42 11.92
CA ASP A 149 -7.27 11.73 13.35
C ASP A 149 -8.61 11.49 14.06
N ILE A 150 -9.38 10.51 13.57
CA ILE A 150 -10.67 10.15 14.14
C ILE A 150 -10.55 9.71 15.61
N VAL A 151 -11.35 10.30 16.48
CA VAL A 151 -11.48 9.93 17.89
C VAL A 151 -12.88 9.37 18.11
N ARG A 152 -12.96 8.10 18.55
CA ARG A 152 -14.21 7.42 18.85
C ARG A 152 -14.50 7.45 20.35
N GLY A 153 -15.74 7.76 20.69
CA GLY A 153 -16.24 7.81 22.07
C GLY A 153 -16.69 6.44 22.57
N LYS A 154 -17.54 6.45 23.61
CA LYS A 154 -18.07 5.23 24.23
C LYS A 154 -18.91 4.41 23.25
N LYS A 155 -18.72 3.09 23.28
CA LYS A 155 -19.55 2.10 22.57
C LYS A 155 -20.89 1.90 23.28
N ARG A 156 -21.97 1.98 22.51
CA ARG A 156 -23.34 1.59 22.89
C ARG A 156 -23.73 0.36 22.08
N GLN A 157 -24.58 -0.50 22.64
CA GLN A 157 -25.12 -1.66 21.93
C GLN A 157 -26.49 -1.32 21.36
N VAL A 158 -26.76 -1.78 20.14
CA VAL A 158 -28.13 -1.82 19.61
C VAL A 158 -28.89 -2.95 20.32
N ARG A 159 -30.09 -2.66 20.84
CA ARG A 159 -30.90 -3.59 21.63
C ARG A 159 -32.00 -4.29 20.85
N ASP A 160 -32.36 -3.79 19.66
CA ASP A 160 -33.34 -4.47 18.83
C ASP A 160 -32.80 -5.83 18.40
N ALA A 161 -33.62 -6.88 18.55
CA ALA A 161 -33.29 -8.21 18.07
C ALA A 161 -33.04 -8.21 16.55
N TYR A 162 -33.77 -7.35 15.83
CA TYR A 162 -33.63 -7.16 14.39
C TYR A 162 -33.91 -5.70 13.99
N VAL A 163 -32.98 -5.08 13.25
CA VAL A 163 -33.17 -3.80 12.57
C VAL A 163 -33.17 -4.04 11.06
N PRO A 164 -34.27 -3.80 10.34
CA PRO A 164 -34.37 -4.16 8.93
C PRO A 164 -33.43 -3.39 7.99
N VAL A 165 -33.15 -3.98 6.82
CA VAL A 165 -32.54 -3.26 5.69
C VAL A 165 -33.41 -2.05 5.33
N ASN A 166 -32.74 -0.92 5.12
CA ASN A 166 -33.32 0.39 4.89
C ASN A 166 -34.00 1.05 6.12
N ALA A 167 -33.82 0.50 7.33
CA ALA A 167 -34.24 1.19 8.54
C ALA A 167 -33.36 2.42 8.83
N ARG A 168 -33.97 3.41 9.47
CA ARG A 168 -33.30 4.63 9.97
C ARG A 168 -33.37 4.76 11.49
N THR A 169 -34.06 3.85 12.16
CA THR A 169 -34.34 3.90 13.60
C THR A 169 -33.92 2.60 14.26
N PHE A 170 -33.35 2.70 15.45
CA PHE A 170 -32.99 1.59 16.32
C PHE A 170 -32.87 2.07 17.76
N HIS A 171 -33.01 1.17 18.73
CA HIS A 171 -32.82 1.42 20.15
C HIS A 171 -31.39 1.10 20.55
N VAL A 172 -30.78 2.00 21.33
CA VAL A 172 -29.48 1.75 21.96
C VAL A 172 -29.65 1.40 23.44
N ASP A 173 -28.60 0.87 24.06
CA ASP A 173 -28.61 0.56 25.48
C ASP A 173 -28.60 1.78 26.40
N ASN A 174 -28.08 2.90 25.91
CA ASN A 174 -28.13 4.20 26.58
C ASN A 174 -27.88 5.34 25.56
N ALA A 175 -28.89 6.17 25.31
CA ALA A 175 -28.78 7.33 24.42
C ALA A 175 -28.40 8.65 25.13
N GLY A 176 -28.19 8.66 26.45
CA GLY A 176 -28.18 9.88 27.28
C GLY A 176 -27.08 10.90 26.97
N ASP A 177 -26.01 10.51 26.27
CA ASP A 177 -24.93 11.38 25.81
C ASP A 177 -24.91 11.62 24.29
N LEU A 178 -25.92 11.12 23.58
CA LEU A 178 -26.19 11.44 22.17
C LEU A 178 -27.14 12.63 22.06
N ARG A 179 -26.97 13.42 20.99
CA ARG A 179 -27.82 14.57 20.66
C ARG A 179 -28.07 14.61 19.15
N THR A 180 -29.18 15.21 18.73
CA THR A 180 -29.38 15.57 17.32
C THR A 180 -28.18 16.39 16.81
N GLY A 181 -27.69 16.04 15.62
CA GLY A 181 -26.48 16.60 15.01
C GLY A 181 -25.21 15.82 15.31
N ASP A 182 -25.20 14.91 16.28
CA ASP A 182 -24.02 14.10 16.58
C ASP A 182 -23.65 13.19 15.41
N ARG A 183 -22.35 13.11 15.13
CA ARG A 183 -21.77 12.16 14.20
C ARG A 183 -21.51 10.84 14.92
N ILE A 184 -22.00 9.74 14.34
CA ILE A 184 -21.86 8.40 14.90
C ILE A 184 -21.34 7.42 13.86
N MET A 185 -20.51 6.48 14.31
CA MET A 185 -20.16 5.27 13.58
C MET A 185 -21.04 4.14 14.09
N ILE A 186 -21.69 3.43 13.17
CA ILE A 186 -22.46 2.22 13.46
C ILE A 186 -21.67 1.05 12.88
N THR A 187 -21.18 0.14 13.72
CA THR A 187 -20.38 -1.00 13.27
C THR A 187 -21.12 -2.30 13.51
N ARG A 188 -21.42 -3.02 12.41
CA ARG A 188 -21.88 -4.41 12.43
C ARG A 188 -20.67 -5.35 12.40
N PRO A 189 -20.52 -6.27 13.38
CA PRO A 189 -19.41 -7.21 13.40
C PRO A 189 -19.60 -8.34 12.38
N SER A 190 -18.50 -8.85 11.82
CA SER A 190 -18.47 -10.14 11.12
C SER A 190 -18.16 -11.24 12.12
N THR A 191 -19.18 -11.80 12.78
CA THR A 191 -19.01 -12.87 13.78
C THR A 191 -18.76 -14.24 13.14
N ASP A 192 -18.24 -15.18 13.92
CA ASP A 192 -18.03 -16.57 13.50
C ASP A 192 -19.34 -17.24 13.05
N ALA A 193 -20.42 -17.04 13.82
CA ALA A 193 -21.75 -17.55 13.49
C ALA A 193 -22.24 -17.03 12.11
N TRP A 194 -22.03 -15.76 11.82
CA TRP A 194 -22.40 -15.18 10.52
C TRP A 194 -21.58 -15.74 9.37
N ILE A 195 -20.27 -15.87 9.55
CA ILE A 195 -19.35 -16.43 8.55
C ILE A 195 -19.71 -17.89 8.23
N LYS A 196 -20.11 -18.67 9.25
CA LYS A 196 -20.63 -20.04 9.11
C LYS A 196 -21.92 -20.08 8.30
N THR A 197 -22.87 -19.21 8.60
CA THR A 197 -24.12 -19.10 7.82
C THR A 197 -23.82 -18.82 6.35
N LEU A 198 -22.84 -17.95 6.07
CA LEU A 198 -22.43 -17.64 4.70
C LEU A 198 -21.61 -18.74 4.02
N LYS A 199 -21.18 -19.78 4.75
CA LYS A 199 -20.21 -20.79 4.30
C LYS A 199 -18.93 -20.17 3.74
N ALA A 200 -18.45 -19.10 4.38
CA ALA A 200 -17.27 -18.35 3.94
C ALA A 200 -15.99 -18.72 4.71
N GLU A 201 -16.02 -19.78 5.53
CA GLU A 201 -14.88 -20.22 6.35
C GLU A 201 -13.76 -20.87 5.52
N GLU A 202 -14.12 -21.40 4.36
CA GLU A 202 -13.26 -22.02 3.35
C GLU A 202 -13.91 -21.85 1.97
N PHE A 203 -13.11 -21.89 0.92
CA PHE A 203 -13.58 -21.75 -0.46
C PHE A 203 -13.19 -22.92 -1.37
N GLY A 204 -12.82 -24.05 -0.76
CA GLY A 204 -12.43 -25.28 -1.47
C GLY A 204 -11.09 -25.86 -1.00
N GLY A 205 -10.81 -27.10 -1.43
CA GLY A 205 -9.54 -27.80 -1.15
C GLY A 205 -9.29 -28.15 0.32
N GLY A 206 -10.29 -28.03 1.20
CA GLY A 206 -10.12 -28.21 2.65
C GLY A 206 -9.21 -27.15 3.29
N MET A 207 -9.07 -25.98 2.64
CA MET A 207 -8.16 -24.92 3.03
C MET A 207 -8.92 -23.68 3.51
N SER A 208 -8.67 -23.28 4.76
CA SER A 208 -9.33 -22.13 5.37
C SER A 208 -8.49 -20.85 5.41
N PHE A 209 -7.27 -20.84 4.85
CA PHE A 209 -6.36 -19.69 4.96
C PHE A 209 -6.86 -18.44 4.23
N LEU A 210 -7.61 -18.61 3.14
CA LEU A 210 -8.32 -17.53 2.42
C LEU A 210 -9.76 -17.34 2.88
N GLY A 211 -10.27 -18.24 3.73
CA GLY A 211 -11.61 -18.09 4.29
C GLY A 211 -11.72 -16.88 5.20
N TRP A 212 -12.93 -16.33 5.30
CA TRP A 212 -13.24 -15.20 6.15
C TRP A 212 -13.01 -15.57 7.62
N LYS A 213 -12.58 -14.57 8.40
CA LYS A 213 -12.32 -14.75 9.84
C LYS A 213 -13.05 -13.67 10.64
N PRO A 214 -13.46 -13.98 11.88
CA PRO A 214 -14.21 -13.05 12.71
C PRO A 214 -13.51 -11.69 12.87
N GLY A 215 -14.30 -10.62 12.81
CA GLY A 215 -13.86 -9.23 12.99
C GLY A 215 -13.17 -8.55 11.80
N TYR A 216 -13.04 -9.18 10.62
CA TYR A 216 -12.34 -8.58 9.46
C TYR A 216 -13.24 -8.05 8.35
N TRP A 217 -14.48 -8.53 8.27
CA TRP A 217 -15.50 -8.08 7.32
C TRP A 217 -16.55 -7.21 8.02
N ASN A 218 -16.14 -6.45 9.03
CA ASN A 218 -17.03 -5.54 9.74
C ASN A 218 -17.48 -4.42 8.79
N THR A 219 -18.79 -4.19 8.70
CA THR A 219 -19.33 -3.03 7.97
C THR A 219 -19.50 -1.87 8.95
N THR A 220 -19.04 -0.68 8.58
CA THR A 220 -19.20 0.52 9.40
C THR A 220 -19.85 1.65 8.60
N TRP A 221 -20.97 2.15 9.09
CA TRP A 221 -21.67 3.31 8.53
C TRP A 221 -21.31 4.57 9.29
N ASP A 222 -21.06 5.65 8.55
CA ASP A 222 -20.94 7.01 9.06
C ASP A 222 -22.30 7.71 8.93
N ARG A 223 -22.90 8.06 10.06
CA ARG A 223 -24.26 8.61 10.15
C ARG A 223 -24.32 9.83 11.06
N THR A 224 -25.38 10.61 10.88
CA THR A 224 -25.71 11.75 11.74
C THR A 224 -27.03 11.48 12.42
N VAL A 225 -27.08 11.69 13.74
CA VAL A 225 -28.32 11.57 14.52
C VAL A 225 -29.25 12.73 14.15
N VAL A 226 -30.49 12.43 13.78
CA VAL A 226 -31.49 13.45 13.42
C VAL A 226 -32.59 13.58 14.47
N ARG A 227 -32.88 12.50 15.22
CA ARG A 227 -33.88 12.50 16.28
C ARG A 227 -33.50 11.50 17.38
N ILE A 228 -33.86 11.84 18.62
CA ILE A 228 -33.73 10.97 19.78
C ILE A 228 -35.03 11.02 20.56
N GLU A 229 -35.60 9.85 20.89
CA GLU A 229 -36.79 9.69 21.72
C GLU A 229 -36.55 8.58 22.76
N GLY A 230 -36.18 8.95 23.99
CA GLY A 230 -35.70 7.98 24.97
C GLY A 230 -34.41 7.31 24.48
N ASP A 231 -34.44 5.98 24.35
CA ASP A 231 -33.33 5.17 23.81
C ASP A 231 -33.43 4.95 22.29
N LEU A 232 -34.51 5.41 21.63
CA LEU A 232 -34.67 5.36 20.18
C LEU A 232 -33.81 6.43 19.52
N VAL A 233 -32.96 6.02 18.58
CA VAL A 233 -32.11 6.89 17.77
C VAL A 233 -32.55 6.80 16.32
N GLU A 234 -32.80 7.95 15.70
CA GLU A 234 -33.00 8.06 14.25
C GLU A 234 -31.76 8.67 13.57
N VAL A 235 -31.35 8.08 12.46
CA VAL A 235 -30.24 8.55 11.63
C VAL A 235 -30.69 9.16 10.30
N ASN A 236 -29.83 10.01 9.73
CA ASN A 236 -30.10 10.73 8.49
C ASN A 236 -30.18 9.85 7.23
N VAL A 237 -29.50 8.70 7.22
CA VAL A 237 -29.35 7.82 6.05
C VAL A 237 -29.59 6.37 6.47
N PRO A 238 -30.39 5.61 5.71
CA PRO A 238 -30.72 4.23 6.05
C PRO A 238 -29.50 3.29 6.14
N LEU A 239 -29.68 2.22 6.90
CA LEU A 239 -28.71 1.11 6.98
C LEU A 239 -28.92 0.16 5.80
N THR A 240 -27.82 -0.26 5.18
CA THR A 240 -27.83 -1.10 3.96
C THR A 240 -27.66 -2.59 4.24
N ILE A 241 -27.50 -2.97 5.51
CA ILE A 241 -27.50 -4.35 5.98
C ILE A 241 -28.36 -4.39 7.24
N ALA A 242 -29.14 -5.45 7.40
CA ALA A 242 -29.87 -5.66 8.64
C ALA A 242 -28.91 -5.84 9.83
N ILE A 243 -29.30 -5.29 10.97
CA ILE A 243 -28.67 -5.61 12.26
C ILE A 243 -29.46 -6.78 12.84
N ASP A 244 -28.77 -7.84 13.21
CA ASP A 244 -29.37 -9.08 13.69
C ASP A 244 -28.60 -9.54 14.93
N GLU A 245 -29.28 -9.60 16.07
CA GLU A 245 -28.69 -9.97 17.35
C GLU A 245 -28.05 -11.36 17.31
N ARG A 246 -28.60 -12.29 16.50
CA ARG A 246 -28.04 -13.65 16.32
C ARG A 246 -26.62 -13.63 15.79
N TYR A 247 -26.26 -12.58 15.06
CA TYR A 247 -24.93 -12.37 14.49
C TYR A 247 -24.12 -11.32 15.23
N GLY A 248 -24.53 -10.95 16.45
CA GLY A 248 -23.82 -10.03 17.35
C GLY A 248 -24.32 -8.59 17.31
N GLY A 249 -25.45 -8.31 16.66
CA GLY A 249 -26.05 -6.97 16.66
C GLY A 249 -25.16 -5.91 16.01
N ALA A 250 -25.14 -4.72 16.58
CA ALA A 250 -24.25 -3.62 16.16
C ALA A 250 -23.87 -2.73 17.34
N THR A 251 -22.76 -2.02 17.18
CA THR A 251 -22.30 -1.01 18.14
C THR A 251 -22.41 0.39 17.56
N VAL A 252 -22.68 1.37 18.43
CA VAL A 252 -22.79 2.79 18.08
C VAL A 252 -21.78 3.61 18.88
N GLU A 253 -20.92 4.33 18.17
CA GLU A 253 -19.86 5.17 18.73
C GLU A 253 -20.02 6.60 18.20
N LYS A 254 -20.26 7.57 19.09
CA LYS A 254 -20.07 8.99 18.74
C LYS A 254 -18.61 9.24 18.38
N TYR A 255 -18.33 10.08 17.38
CA TYR A 255 -16.96 10.38 16.99
C TYR A 255 -16.74 11.85 16.63
N THR A 256 -15.47 12.27 16.71
CA THR A 256 -14.96 13.52 16.12
C THR A 256 -13.85 13.19 15.12
N TRP A 257 -13.74 13.97 14.05
CA TRP A 257 -12.75 13.74 12.99
C TRP A 257 -12.30 15.08 12.40
N ASN A 258 -11.44 15.79 13.14
CA ASN A 258 -11.11 17.19 12.87
C ASN A 258 -10.30 17.36 11.58
N GLY A 259 -9.47 16.38 11.23
CA GLY A 259 -8.68 16.35 10.02
C GLY A 259 -9.44 15.92 8.76
N ARG A 260 -10.72 15.55 8.86
CA ARG A 260 -11.52 15.20 7.69
C ARG A 260 -11.92 16.45 6.93
N ILE A 261 -11.45 16.58 5.71
CA ILE A 261 -11.72 17.75 4.88
C ILE A 261 -13.05 17.63 4.15
N GLU A 262 -13.64 18.77 3.79
CA GLU A 262 -14.89 18.80 3.04
C GLU A 262 -15.00 19.95 2.06
N GLN A 263 -16.00 19.90 1.17
CA GLN A 263 -16.22 20.92 0.14
C GLN A 263 -15.01 21.08 -0.79
N VAL A 264 -14.57 19.97 -1.37
CA VAL A 264 -13.39 19.92 -2.26
C VAL A 264 -13.80 19.50 -3.65
N GLY A 265 -13.34 20.23 -4.67
CA GLY A 265 -13.70 20.01 -6.07
C GLY A 265 -12.50 19.87 -7.00
N ILE A 266 -12.61 18.99 -7.99
CA ILE A 266 -11.71 18.94 -9.16
C ILE A 266 -12.59 18.96 -10.39
N GLU A 267 -12.46 19.96 -11.25
CA GLU A 267 -13.40 20.14 -12.35
C GLU A 267 -12.82 20.76 -13.61
N ASN A 268 -13.41 20.37 -14.75
CA ASN A 268 -13.17 21.00 -16.05
C ASN A 268 -11.72 20.90 -16.55
N ILE A 269 -11.08 19.73 -16.38
CA ILE A 269 -9.67 19.47 -16.71
C ILE A 269 -9.51 18.13 -17.46
N GLN A 270 -8.57 18.06 -18.41
CA GLN A 270 -8.04 16.81 -18.96
C GLN A 270 -6.76 16.40 -18.21
N LEU A 271 -6.65 15.12 -17.85
CA LEU A 271 -5.49 14.53 -17.20
C LEU A 271 -4.86 13.45 -18.09
N GLU A 272 -3.54 13.47 -18.22
CA GLU A 272 -2.77 12.45 -18.92
C GLU A 272 -1.58 11.98 -18.09
N SER A 273 -1.19 10.71 -18.26
CA SER A 273 0.12 10.21 -17.83
C SER A 273 1.02 10.04 -19.05
N THR A 274 2.28 10.47 -18.97
CA THR A 274 3.28 10.02 -19.95
C THR A 274 3.52 8.52 -19.81
N PHE A 275 3.97 7.85 -20.86
CA PHE A 275 4.38 6.45 -20.82
C PHE A 275 5.39 6.17 -21.94
N ASN A 276 6.07 5.03 -21.88
CA ASN A 276 6.95 4.56 -22.93
C ASN A 276 6.13 4.01 -24.11
N ALA A 277 5.97 4.79 -25.17
CA ALA A 277 5.23 4.40 -26.36
C ALA A 277 5.75 3.12 -27.08
N SER A 278 7.00 2.70 -26.83
CA SER A 278 7.53 1.42 -27.36
C SER A 278 7.03 0.19 -26.60
N ASN A 279 6.39 0.37 -25.44
CA ASN A 279 5.81 -0.68 -24.63
C ASN A 279 4.31 -0.39 -24.38
N PRO A 280 3.37 -1.02 -25.11
CA PRO A 280 1.94 -0.81 -24.90
C PRO A 280 1.41 -1.33 -23.56
N LYS A 281 2.25 -2.03 -22.79
CA LYS A 281 1.97 -2.51 -21.44
C LYS A 281 2.85 -1.83 -20.38
N ASP A 282 3.32 -0.62 -20.66
CA ASP A 282 4.13 0.13 -19.70
C ASP A 282 3.36 0.31 -18.38
N GLU A 283 4.07 0.21 -17.26
CA GLU A 283 3.53 0.46 -15.91
C GLU A 283 4.43 1.40 -15.10
N ASP A 284 5.51 1.90 -15.71
CA ASP A 284 6.46 2.81 -15.11
C ASP A 284 6.07 4.25 -15.44
N HIS A 285 4.88 4.62 -14.99
CA HIS A 285 4.27 5.94 -15.09
C HIS A 285 3.15 6.11 -14.06
N ARG A 286 2.34 7.18 -14.11
CA ARG A 286 1.28 7.43 -13.11
C ARG A 286 0.21 6.34 -13.17
N TRP A 287 -0.11 5.78 -12.00
CA TRP A 287 -1.16 4.76 -11.89
C TRP A 287 -2.54 5.36 -11.62
N MET A 288 -2.63 6.29 -10.68
CA MET A 288 -3.92 6.89 -10.31
C MET A 288 -3.97 8.33 -10.78
N ALA A 289 -5.06 8.74 -11.43
CA ALA A 289 -5.27 10.14 -11.74
C ALA A 289 -5.73 10.90 -10.49
N ILE A 290 -6.83 10.45 -9.87
CA ILE A 290 -7.40 11.07 -8.66
C ILE A 290 -7.64 10.02 -7.58
N THR A 291 -7.14 10.28 -6.36
CA THR A 291 -7.56 9.54 -5.15
C THR A 291 -8.25 10.47 -4.16
N VAL A 292 -9.25 9.94 -3.45
CA VAL A 292 -10.00 10.67 -2.41
C VAL A 292 -9.93 9.87 -1.11
N GLU A 293 -9.43 10.48 -0.04
CA GLU A 293 -9.30 9.90 1.29
C GLU A 293 -9.46 10.93 2.41
N ASN A 294 -10.00 10.50 3.55
CA ASN A 294 -10.28 11.34 4.72
C ASN A 294 -11.06 12.61 4.34
N ALA A 295 -12.05 12.47 3.47
CA ALA A 295 -12.80 13.59 2.92
C ALA A 295 -14.31 13.32 2.84
N THR A 296 -15.12 14.36 2.83
CA THR A 296 -16.56 14.28 2.59
C THR A 296 -17.08 15.46 1.75
N ASN A 297 -18.23 15.33 1.09
CA ASN A 297 -18.79 16.38 0.23
C ASN A 297 -17.78 16.80 -0.86
N VAL A 298 -17.28 15.81 -1.60
CA VAL A 298 -16.28 15.99 -2.67
C VAL A 298 -16.98 15.87 -4.02
N TRP A 299 -16.50 16.59 -5.03
CA TRP A 299 -16.91 16.36 -6.41
C TRP A 299 -15.73 16.29 -7.38
N VAL A 300 -15.87 15.41 -8.38
CA VAL A 300 -15.01 15.34 -9.56
C VAL A 300 -15.94 15.44 -10.76
N ARG A 301 -15.86 16.50 -11.56
CA ARG A 301 -16.80 16.67 -12.68
C ARG A 301 -16.17 17.23 -13.94
N ARG A 302 -16.68 16.81 -15.10
CA ARG A 302 -16.23 17.34 -16.41
C ARG A 302 -14.76 17.10 -16.61
N MET A 303 -14.40 15.82 -16.71
CA MET A 303 -13.00 15.40 -16.76
C MET A 303 -12.76 14.45 -17.93
N GLN A 304 -11.56 14.52 -18.50
CA GLN A 304 -11.03 13.47 -19.36
C GLN A 304 -9.77 12.86 -18.74
N PHE A 305 -9.63 11.54 -18.82
CA PHE A 305 -8.49 10.79 -18.29
C PHE A 305 -7.89 9.92 -19.39
N ARG A 306 -6.57 9.95 -19.57
CA ARG A 306 -5.87 9.09 -20.54
C ARG A 306 -4.57 8.52 -19.99
N TYR A 307 -4.24 7.31 -20.46
CA TYR A 307 -2.97 6.62 -20.25
C TYR A 307 -2.64 6.18 -18.81
N PHE A 308 -3.51 6.39 -17.83
CA PHE A 308 -3.27 5.92 -16.45
C PHE A 308 -3.33 4.39 -16.35
N ALA A 309 -2.44 3.79 -15.56
CA ALA A 309 -2.37 2.32 -15.40
C ALA A 309 -3.43 1.74 -14.44
N GLY A 310 -3.91 2.55 -13.50
CA GLY A 310 -4.80 2.15 -12.40
C GLY A 310 -6.21 2.74 -12.55
N SER A 311 -6.46 3.88 -11.92
CA SER A 311 -7.81 4.45 -11.79
C SER A 311 -7.87 5.90 -12.31
N ALA A 312 -9.00 6.24 -12.94
CA ALA A 312 -9.38 7.63 -13.17
C ALA A 312 -9.78 8.28 -11.83
N VAL A 313 -10.69 7.64 -11.08
CA VAL A 313 -11.05 8.07 -9.72
C VAL A 313 -11.13 6.86 -8.80
N TYR A 314 -10.35 6.92 -7.72
CA TYR A 314 -10.40 5.93 -6.64
C TYR A 314 -10.81 6.59 -5.31
N ALA A 315 -12.02 6.27 -4.85
CA ALA A 315 -12.56 6.71 -3.57
C ALA A 315 -12.26 5.68 -2.48
N LYS A 316 -11.38 6.02 -1.54
CA LYS A 316 -10.98 5.11 -0.45
C LYS A 316 -12.05 4.99 0.64
N GLU A 317 -11.84 4.07 1.59
CA GLU A 317 -12.81 3.73 2.65
C GLU A 317 -13.20 4.90 3.56
N THR A 318 -12.34 5.92 3.67
CA THR A 318 -12.55 7.10 4.51
C THR A 318 -13.33 8.22 3.80
N SER A 319 -13.67 8.01 2.53
CA SER A 319 -14.41 8.95 1.70
C SER A 319 -15.92 8.76 1.83
N SER A 320 -16.67 9.88 1.86
CA SER A 320 -18.13 9.81 1.79
C SER A 320 -18.79 11.00 1.12
N LYS A 321 -20.02 10.84 0.60
CA LYS A 321 -20.75 11.92 -0.09
C LYS A 321 -19.93 12.51 -1.25
N LEU A 322 -19.43 11.61 -2.09
CA LEU A 322 -18.65 11.94 -3.29
C LEU A 322 -19.57 11.87 -4.51
N THR A 323 -19.53 12.88 -5.38
CA THR A 323 -20.08 12.79 -6.74
C THR A 323 -18.95 12.77 -7.76
N VAL A 324 -18.93 11.79 -8.65
CA VAL A 324 -18.13 11.80 -9.88
C VAL A 324 -19.09 11.89 -11.05
N GLU A 325 -19.03 12.95 -11.86
CA GLU A 325 -19.99 13.15 -12.93
C GLU A 325 -19.42 13.72 -14.23
N ASP A 326 -19.99 13.30 -15.37
CA ASP A 326 -19.62 13.82 -16.69
C ASP A 326 -18.14 13.61 -17.01
N CYS A 327 -17.68 12.36 -16.92
CA CYS A 327 -16.27 12.01 -17.10
C CYS A 327 -16.05 10.95 -18.18
N ILE A 328 -14.94 11.09 -18.91
CA ILE A 328 -14.50 10.16 -19.96
C ILE A 328 -13.12 9.60 -19.58
N SER A 329 -12.94 8.27 -19.58
CA SER A 329 -11.65 7.61 -19.42
C SER A 329 -11.36 6.74 -20.65
N ARG A 330 -10.23 6.97 -21.32
CA ARG A 330 -9.86 6.24 -22.55
C ARG A 330 -8.37 5.99 -22.64
N ASP A 331 -7.98 5.11 -23.56
CA ASP A 331 -6.59 4.77 -23.84
C ASP A 331 -5.75 4.38 -22.59
N PRO A 332 -6.22 3.52 -21.66
CA PRO A 332 -5.38 3.11 -20.52
C PRO A 332 -4.16 2.30 -20.98
N VAL A 333 -3.01 2.52 -20.35
CA VAL A 333 -1.74 1.83 -20.64
C VAL A 333 -1.29 1.09 -19.38
N SER A 334 -1.20 -0.24 -19.47
CA SER A 334 -0.76 -1.15 -18.39
C SER A 334 -0.74 -2.59 -18.87
N GLU A 335 -0.22 -3.52 -18.04
CA GLU A 335 -0.59 -4.93 -18.17
C GLU A 335 -2.12 -5.12 -18.01
N ILE A 336 -2.65 -6.20 -18.60
CA ILE A 336 -4.04 -6.63 -18.38
C ILE A 336 -4.03 -7.63 -17.22
N GLY A 337 -4.41 -7.17 -16.03
CA GLY A 337 -4.38 -8.01 -14.83
C GLY A 337 -4.87 -7.29 -13.56
N GLY A 338 -4.86 -8.04 -12.46
CA GLY A 338 -5.40 -7.59 -11.17
C GLY A 338 -4.78 -6.27 -10.69
N GLN A 339 -5.61 -5.40 -10.12
CA GLN A 339 -5.27 -4.04 -9.64
C GLN A 339 -4.91 -2.99 -10.71
N ARG A 340 -4.97 -3.32 -12.00
CA ARG A 340 -4.88 -2.33 -13.09
C ARG A 340 -6.26 -1.99 -13.61
N ARG A 341 -6.41 -0.79 -14.17
CA ARG A 341 -7.62 -0.34 -14.88
C ARG A 341 -8.91 -0.58 -14.08
N TYR A 342 -8.86 -0.32 -12.78
CA TYR A 342 -10.04 -0.21 -11.92
C TYR A 342 -10.54 1.22 -12.06
N THR A 343 -11.20 1.53 -13.17
CA THR A 343 -11.31 2.90 -13.70
C THR A 343 -12.00 3.85 -12.73
N PHE A 344 -13.23 3.52 -12.33
CA PHE A 344 -14.01 4.24 -11.33
C PHE A 344 -14.33 3.30 -10.18
N TYR A 345 -13.55 3.43 -9.10
CA TYR A 345 -13.56 2.47 -8.00
C TYR A 345 -13.89 3.15 -6.66
N THR A 346 -14.77 2.53 -5.87
CA THR A 346 -15.12 3.01 -4.53
C THR A 346 -15.07 1.92 -3.45
N ARG A 347 -14.32 2.24 -2.39
CA ARG A 347 -14.38 1.62 -1.04
C ARG A 347 -15.18 2.47 -0.05
N GLY A 348 -15.56 3.68 -0.45
CA GLY A 348 -16.25 4.66 0.39
C GLY A 348 -17.75 4.40 0.54
N GLN A 349 -18.46 5.41 1.04
CA GLN A 349 -19.90 5.33 1.30
C GLN A 349 -20.68 6.58 0.87
N GLN A 350 -21.94 6.45 0.46
CA GLN A 350 -22.75 7.57 -0.07
C GLN A 350 -22.09 8.15 -1.34
N THR A 351 -21.51 7.31 -2.21
CA THR A 351 -20.84 7.76 -3.43
C THR A 351 -21.74 7.63 -4.66
N LEU A 352 -21.84 8.69 -5.46
CA LEU A 352 -22.55 8.72 -6.73
C LEU A 352 -21.55 8.86 -7.88
N PHE A 353 -21.59 7.92 -8.81
CA PHE A 353 -20.83 7.93 -10.06
C PHE A 353 -21.86 8.02 -11.19
N GLN A 354 -21.89 9.09 -11.97
CA GLN A 354 -22.95 9.27 -12.96
C GLN A 354 -22.48 9.86 -14.28
N ARG A 355 -23.09 9.43 -15.39
CA ARG A 355 -22.72 9.91 -16.74
C ARG A 355 -21.22 9.72 -16.99
N LEU A 356 -20.79 8.46 -16.89
CA LEU A 356 -19.40 8.06 -17.06
C LEU A 356 -19.23 7.20 -18.30
N TYR A 357 -18.18 7.46 -19.06
CA TYR A 357 -17.79 6.69 -20.22
C TYR A 357 -16.36 6.16 -20.04
N SER A 358 -16.15 4.86 -20.22
CA SER A 358 -14.87 4.19 -20.03
C SER A 358 -14.56 3.24 -21.19
N GLU A 359 -13.32 3.22 -21.65
CA GLU A 359 -12.84 2.28 -22.68
C GLU A 359 -11.72 1.39 -22.13
N LYS A 360 -11.74 0.10 -22.48
CA LYS A 360 -10.63 -0.86 -22.28
C LYS A 360 -10.18 -0.96 -20.82
N GLY A 361 -11.11 -0.73 -19.88
CA GLY A 361 -10.90 -0.96 -18.46
C GLY A 361 -10.78 -2.45 -18.14
N TYR A 362 -10.42 -2.76 -16.89
CA TYR A 362 -10.46 -4.12 -16.38
C TYR A 362 -11.73 -4.29 -15.53
N HIS A 363 -11.88 -3.43 -14.53
CA HIS A 363 -13.14 -3.25 -13.80
C HIS A 363 -13.53 -1.76 -13.88
N ASP A 364 -14.28 -1.40 -14.92
CA ASP A 364 -14.59 -0.01 -15.24
C ASP A 364 -15.41 0.68 -14.15
N PHE A 365 -16.43 -0.02 -13.64
CA PHE A 365 -17.26 0.43 -12.53
C PHE A 365 -17.20 -0.58 -11.39
N ALA A 366 -16.48 -0.24 -10.32
CA ALA A 366 -16.09 -1.19 -9.29
C ALA A 366 -16.47 -0.72 -7.88
N VAL A 367 -16.85 -1.67 -7.04
CA VAL A 367 -17.11 -1.46 -5.61
C VAL A 367 -16.63 -2.64 -4.77
N GLY A 368 -16.30 -2.36 -3.51
CA GLY A 368 -15.64 -3.26 -2.57
C GLY A 368 -14.43 -2.54 -2.01
N PHE A 369 -13.65 -3.03 -1.06
CA PHE A 369 -13.90 -4.01 -0.01
C PHE A 369 -14.74 -3.39 1.12
N VAL A 370 -15.76 -4.12 1.59
CA VAL A 370 -16.70 -3.78 2.69
C VAL A 370 -17.31 -2.38 2.62
N ALA A 371 -17.40 -1.83 1.41
CA ALA A 371 -17.96 -0.52 1.14
C ALA A 371 -19.42 -0.45 1.63
N ALA A 372 -19.66 0.43 2.60
CA ALA A 372 -20.98 0.64 3.17
C ALA A 372 -21.82 1.52 2.25
N GLY A 373 -23.04 1.12 1.91
CA GLY A 373 -23.90 1.91 1.05
C GLY A 373 -24.65 3.04 1.79
N PRO A 374 -25.56 3.73 1.06
CA PRO A 374 -25.85 3.51 -0.36
C PRO A 374 -24.73 4.02 -1.27
N ASN A 375 -24.37 3.27 -2.31
CA ASN A 375 -23.47 3.70 -3.39
C ASN A 375 -24.17 3.48 -4.73
N ALA A 376 -24.06 4.42 -5.68
CA ALA A 376 -24.78 4.36 -6.94
C ALA A 376 -23.89 4.68 -8.15
N PHE A 377 -24.05 3.90 -9.20
CA PHE A 377 -23.56 4.17 -10.56
C PHE A 377 -24.78 4.39 -11.46
N VAL A 378 -24.90 5.58 -12.07
CA VAL A 378 -26.11 6.02 -12.79
C VAL A 378 -25.77 6.50 -14.20
N GLN A 379 -26.30 5.83 -15.23
CA GLN A 379 -26.02 6.13 -16.64
C GLN A 379 -24.52 6.07 -16.95
N CYS A 380 -23.95 4.87 -16.90
CA CYS A 380 -22.52 4.64 -17.12
C CYS A 380 -22.30 3.61 -18.23
N GLN A 381 -21.30 3.81 -19.07
CA GLN A 381 -21.00 2.97 -20.23
C GLN A 381 -19.54 2.51 -20.24
N ALA A 382 -19.31 1.21 -20.37
CA ALA A 382 -17.99 0.61 -20.57
C ALA A 382 -17.91 -0.04 -21.96
N VAL A 383 -16.87 0.32 -22.72
CA VAL A 383 -16.64 -0.15 -24.10
C VAL A 383 -15.39 -1.02 -24.16
N GLU A 384 -15.51 -2.20 -24.75
CA GLU A 384 -14.43 -3.21 -24.82
C GLU A 384 -13.68 -3.50 -23.49
N PRO A 385 -14.36 -3.65 -22.33
CA PRO A 385 -13.68 -3.98 -21.08
C PRO A 385 -13.04 -5.39 -21.11
N TYR A 386 -11.94 -5.56 -20.36
CA TYR A 386 -11.22 -6.83 -20.25
C TYR A 386 -11.76 -7.78 -19.17
N SER A 387 -12.62 -7.28 -18.28
CA SER A 387 -13.29 -8.08 -17.26
C SER A 387 -14.63 -7.43 -16.87
N PHE A 388 -15.30 -8.00 -15.89
CA PHE A 388 -16.64 -7.57 -15.48
C PHE A 388 -16.62 -6.25 -14.69
N SER A 389 -17.72 -5.49 -14.72
CA SER A 389 -18.00 -4.43 -13.75
C SER A 389 -18.92 -4.94 -12.64
N GLY A 390 -18.86 -4.36 -11.44
CA GLY A 390 -19.69 -4.82 -10.33
C GLY A 390 -19.05 -4.69 -8.95
N ALA A 391 -19.50 -5.54 -8.03
CA ALA A 391 -18.84 -5.71 -6.75
C ALA A 391 -17.66 -6.69 -6.90
N ILE A 392 -16.44 -6.14 -6.92
CA ILE A 392 -15.23 -6.88 -7.29
C ILE A 392 -14.54 -7.53 -6.08
N ASP A 393 -14.83 -7.06 -4.88
CA ASP A 393 -14.23 -7.51 -3.63
C ASP A 393 -15.32 -7.68 -2.56
N SER A 394 -14.97 -8.25 -1.40
CA SER A 394 -15.95 -8.75 -0.45
C SER A 394 -16.88 -7.70 0.16
N TRP A 395 -18.12 -8.14 0.30
CA TRP A 395 -19.24 -7.62 1.07
C TRP A 395 -19.45 -6.09 1.05
N ALA A 396 -19.46 -5.51 -0.15
CA ALA A 396 -20.12 -4.23 -0.34
C ALA A 396 -21.63 -4.37 -0.08
N SER A 397 -22.29 -3.31 0.40
CA SER A 397 -23.74 -3.35 0.65
C SER A 397 -24.46 -2.13 0.12
N GLY A 398 -25.71 -2.29 -0.31
CA GLY A 398 -26.50 -1.17 -0.82
C GLY A 398 -25.84 -0.52 -2.03
N VAL A 399 -25.51 -1.32 -3.04
CA VAL A 399 -24.99 -0.84 -4.33
C VAL A 399 -26.12 -0.77 -5.34
N LEU A 400 -26.20 0.29 -6.11
CA LEU A 400 -27.09 0.44 -7.26
C LEU A 400 -26.26 0.59 -8.53
N PHE A 401 -26.50 -0.28 -9.52
CA PHE A 401 -26.17 -0.01 -10.92
C PHE A 401 -27.47 0.30 -11.66
N ASP A 402 -27.60 1.53 -12.15
CA ASP A 402 -28.82 2.11 -12.72
C ASP A 402 -28.50 2.66 -14.11
N ILE A 403 -29.07 2.08 -15.17
CA ILE A 403 -28.75 2.44 -16.56
C ILE A 403 -27.25 2.24 -16.85
N VAL A 404 -26.72 1.07 -16.50
CA VAL A 404 -25.32 0.73 -16.80
C VAL A 404 -25.24 -0.20 -18.00
N ASP A 405 -24.39 0.17 -18.95
CA ASP A 405 -24.16 -0.57 -20.20
C ASP A 405 -22.72 -1.10 -20.21
N ILE A 406 -22.59 -2.44 -20.22
CA ILE A 406 -21.30 -3.14 -20.25
C ILE A 406 -21.18 -3.91 -21.56
N ASP A 407 -20.35 -3.40 -22.47
CA ASP A 407 -20.05 -4.08 -23.72
C ASP A 407 -19.30 -5.40 -23.49
N ALA A 408 -19.69 -6.46 -24.18
CA ALA A 408 -19.05 -7.77 -24.28
C ALA A 408 -18.64 -8.50 -22.96
N GLN A 409 -18.91 -7.94 -21.79
CA GLN A 409 -18.52 -8.47 -20.47
C GLN A 409 -19.70 -8.50 -19.50
N ALA A 410 -19.44 -9.01 -18.29
CA ALA A 410 -20.47 -9.16 -17.28
C ALA A 410 -20.67 -7.91 -16.40
N LEU A 411 -21.89 -7.76 -15.88
CA LEU A 411 -22.21 -6.94 -14.70
C LEU A 411 -22.56 -7.89 -13.54
N ARG A 412 -21.82 -7.82 -12.42
CA ARG A 412 -21.82 -8.91 -11.42
C ARG A 412 -21.99 -8.47 -9.96
N TYR A 413 -22.94 -9.12 -9.29
CA TYR A 413 -23.02 -9.34 -7.85
C TYR A 413 -22.91 -10.85 -7.57
N GLY A 414 -21.72 -11.33 -7.21
CA GLY A 414 -21.41 -12.76 -7.22
C GLY A 414 -20.80 -13.30 -5.93
N ASN A 415 -20.53 -14.61 -5.93
CA ASN A 415 -19.64 -15.27 -4.98
C ASN A 415 -18.35 -15.70 -5.70
N ARG A 416 -17.26 -14.97 -5.44
CA ARG A 416 -15.96 -15.13 -6.09
C ARG A 416 -15.05 -16.17 -5.41
N GLY A 417 -15.52 -16.82 -4.35
CA GLY A 417 -14.73 -17.83 -3.62
C GLY A 417 -13.36 -17.31 -3.22
N GLN A 418 -12.30 -18.01 -3.66
CA GLN A 418 -10.91 -17.67 -3.35
C GLN A 418 -10.32 -16.50 -4.15
N ASP A 419 -10.94 -16.08 -5.26
CA ASP A 419 -10.43 -14.96 -6.08
C ASP A 419 -10.36 -13.68 -5.23
N GLY A 420 -9.49 -12.73 -5.62
CA GLY A 420 -9.31 -11.50 -4.84
C GLY A 420 -8.89 -11.75 -3.39
N LYS A 421 -8.16 -12.86 -3.13
CA LYS A 421 -7.71 -13.30 -1.81
C LYS A 421 -8.87 -13.60 -0.85
N GLY A 422 -9.78 -14.47 -1.30
CA GLY A 422 -10.96 -14.85 -0.52
C GLY A 422 -12.09 -13.83 -0.59
N ALA A 423 -12.35 -13.27 -1.78
CA ALA A 423 -13.40 -12.27 -1.96
C ALA A 423 -14.78 -12.82 -1.57
N GLY A 424 -15.05 -14.12 -1.75
CA GLY A 424 -16.32 -14.74 -1.36
C GLY A 424 -17.52 -13.97 -1.92
N TRP A 425 -18.55 -13.78 -1.09
CA TRP A 425 -19.71 -12.96 -1.43
C TRP A 425 -19.34 -11.47 -1.56
N THR A 426 -19.60 -10.87 -2.72
CA THR A 426 -19.12 -9.51 -3.02
C THR A 426 -20.15 -8.41 -2.76
N ALA A 427 -21.45 -8.69 -2.85
CA ALA A 427 -22.52 -7.71 -2.66
C ALA A 427 -23.67 -8.22 -1.80
N ALA A 428 -24.31 -7.32 -1.06
CA ALA A 428 -25.50 -7.59 -0.25
C ALA A 428 -26.50 -6.44 -0.30
N ASN A 429 -27.80 -6.74 -0.43
CA ASN A 429 -28.86 -5.73 -0.45
C ASN A 429 -28.65 -4.70 -1.58
N SER A 430 -28.26 -5.18 -2.76
CA SER A 430 -27.89 -4.37 -3.92
C SER A 430 -28.83 -4.58 -5.10
N VAL A 431 -28.93 -3.58 -5.98
CA VAL A 431 -29.90 -3.52 -7.08
C VAL A 431 -29.22 -3.29 -8.43
N LEU A 432 -29.60 -4.09 -9.41
CA LEU A 432 -29.38 -3.83 -10.83
C LEU A 432 -30.69 -3.31 -11.43
N TRP A 433 -30.66 -2.14 -12.07
CA TRP A 433 -31.84 -1.46 -12.61
C TRP A 433 -31.58 -0.98 -14.05
N GLN A 434 -32.46 -1.32 -14.99
CA GLN A 434 -32.42 -0.81 -16.37
C GLN A 434 -31.04 -0.91 -17.04
N SER A 435 -30.30 -1.99 -16.75
CA SER A 435 -28.91 -2.17 -17.16
C SER A 435 -28.77 -3.30 -18.19
N THR A 436 -27.72 -3.20 -19.02
CA THR A 436 -27.43 -4.09 -20.13
C THR A 436 -26.00 -4.62 -20.03
N ALA A 437 -25.80 -5.90 -20.29
CA ALA A 437 -24.47 -6.52 -20.36
C ALA A 437 -24.51 -7.82 -21.18
N ALA A 438 -23.35 -8.38 -21.55
CA ALA A 438 -23.32 -9.72 -22.16
C ALA A 438 -23.83 -10.81 -21.19
N LEU A 439 -23.47 -10.67 -19.91
CA LEU A 439 -23.95 -11.50 -18.81
C LEU A 439 -24.29 -10.62 -17.61
N ILE A 440 -25.45 -10.81 -17.01
CA ILE A 440 -25.76 -10.25 -15.69
C ILE A 440 -25.81 -11.39 -14.69
N GLU A 441 -24.91 -11.35 -13.72
CA GLU A 441 -24.87 -12.29 -12.60
C GLU A 441 -25.31 -11.60 -11.31
N SER A 442 -26.34 -12.12 -10.67
CA SER A 442 -26.80 -11.65 -9.36
C SER A 442 -27.21 -12.84 -8.50
N VAL A 443 -26.49 -13.04 -7.39
CA VAL A 443 -26.76 -14.13 -6.43
C VAL A 443 -27.44 -13.60 -5.17
N GLN A 444 -28.14 -14.48 -4.46
CA GLN A 444 -28.71 -14.21 -3.13
C GLN A 444 -27.77 -14.74 -2.03
N PRO A 445 -27.02 -13.88 -1.31
CA PRO A 445 -26.23 -14.34 -0.18
C PRO A 445 -27.14 -14.87 0.95
N PRO A 446 -26.74 -15.87 1.74
CA PRO A 446 -27.61 -16.50 2.75
C PRO A 446 -28.25 -15.60 3.82
N THR A 447 -27.80 -14.35 3.96
CA THR A 447 -28.31 -13.39 4.95
C THR A 447 -28.71 -12.03 4.36
N ALA A 448 -28.83 -11.95 3.02
CA ALA A 448 -29.14 -10.72 2.30
C ALA A 448 -29.87 -11.02 0.99
N GLN A 449 -30.46 -10.01 0.38
CA GLN A 449 -31.16 -10.15 -0.90
C GLN A 449 -30.53 -9.20 -1.92
N ASN A 450 -30.18 -9.69 -3.12
CA ASN A 450 -29.89 -8.79 -4.25
C ASN A 450 -31.09 -8.80 -5.22
N TRP A 451 -31.25 -7.75 -6.02
CA TRP A 451 -32.40 -7.60 -6.92
C TRP A 451 -31.98 -7.14 -8.31
N GLY A 452 -32.73 -7.57 -9.33
CA GLY A 452 -32.60 -7.15 -10.72
C GLY A 452 -33.95 -6.79 -11.34
N PHE A 453 -34.02 -5.64 -12.03
CA PHE A 453 -35.24 -5.13 -12.67
C PHE A 453 -34.97 -4.52 -14.05
N GLY A 454 -35.75 -4.93 -15.07
CA GLY A 454 -35.71 -4.31 -16.41
C GLY A 454 -34.36 -4.49 -17.09
N LEU A 455 -33.83 -5.72 -17.12
CA LEU A 455 -32.43 -5.97 -17.49
C LEU A 455 -32.33 -6.66 -18.84
N TRP A 456 -31.23 -6.43 -19.58
CA TRP A 456 -30.98 -7.05 -20.89
C TRP A 456 -29.62 -7.77 -20.91
N ALA A 457 -29.62 -9.11 -20.86
CA ALA A 457 -28.40 -9.93 -20.87
C ALA A 457 -28.70 -11.44 -21.01
N GLN A 458 -27.65 -12.26 -21.02
CA GLN A 458 -27.75 -13.59 -20.41
C GLN A 458 -27.83 -13.45 -18.88
N PHE A 459 -28.53 -14.36 -18.19
CA PHE A 459 -28.76 -14.25 -16.75
C PHE A 459 -28.17 -15.44 -15.98
N GLN A 460 -27.55 -15.16 -14.84
CA GLN A 460 -27.03 -16.16 -13.90
C GLN A 460 -27.29 -15.75 -12.45
N GLY A 461 -27.58 -16.74 -11.60
CA GLY A 461 -27.74 -16.56 -10.16
C GLY A 461 -29.20 -16.61 -9.69
N ASP A 462 -29.36 -16.62 -8.37
CA ASP A 462 -30.61 -16.89 -7.64
C ASP A 462 -31.15 -15.66 -6.90
N ALA A 463 -30.69 -14.46 -7.25
CA ALA A 463 -31.29 -13.20 -6.78
C ALA A 463 -32.76 -13.05 -7.23
N TYR A 464 -33.43 -12.02 -6.74
CA TYR A 464 -34.77 -11.66 -7.24
C TYR A 464 -34.65 -11.03 -8.62
N TRP A 465 -35.50 -11.46 -9.56
CA TRP A 465 -35.54 -10.94 -10.92
C TRP A 465 -36.98 -10.53 -11.30
N ALA A 466 -37.13 -9.38 -11.94
CA ALA A 466 -38.38 -8.97 -12.57
C ALA A 466 -38.11 -8.25 -13.90
N GLU A 467 -38.99 -8.46 -14.88
CA GLU A 467 -38.94 -7.77 -16.17
C GLU A 467 -37.60 -7.99 -16.92
N SER A 468 -37.11 -9.24 -16.95
CA SER A 468 -35.95 -9.65 -17.75
C SER A 468 -36.24 -9.53 -19.25
N ASN A 469 -35.29 -8.96 -20.02
CA ASN A 469 -35.41 -8.60 -21.44
C ASN A 469 -36.61 -7.67 -21.72
N SER A 470 -36.83 -6.71 -20.82
CA SER A 470 -37.92 -5.73 -20.88
C SER A 470 -37.43 -4.38 -20.35
N HIS A 471 -38.17 -3.33 -20.65
CA HIS A 471 -37.96 -2.00 -20.09
C HIS A 471 -39.04 -1.68 -19.07
N ILE A 472 -38.67 -0.93 -18.03
CA ILE A 472 -39.56 -0.58 -16.92
C ILE A 472 -39.56 0.92 -16.64
N ASN A 473 -40.64 1.37 -16.00
CA ASN A 473 -40.71 2.70 -15.42
C ASN A 473 -40.53 2.63 -13.89
N PRO A 474 -39.89 3.64 -13.26
CA PRO A 474 -39.20 4.76 -13.90
C PRO A 474 -37.89 4.31 -14.55
N ARG A 475 -37.38 5.08 -15.53
CA ARG A 475 -36.14 4.73 -16.22
C ARG A 475 -34.93 4.66 -15.27
N SER A 476 -34.87 5.54 -14.28
CA SER A 476 -33.84 5.52 -13.22
C SER A 476 -34.48 5.39 -11.85
N LEU A 477 -34.03 4.40 -11.09
CA LEU A 477 -34.42 4.23 -9.69
C LEU A 477 -33.83 5.36 -8.82
N TYR A 478 -32.56 5.72 -9.05
CA TYR A 478 -31.88 6.77 -8.27
C TYR A 478 -32.64 8.10 -8.36
N TYR A 479 -32.97 8.54 -9.58
CA TYR A 479 -33.65 9.83 -9.76
C TYR A 479 -35.10 9.82 -9.26
N ALA A 480 -35.81 8.69 -9.38
CA ALA A 480 -37.15 8.58 -8.81
C ALA A 480 -37.12 8.68 -7.28
N GLN A 481 -36.20 7.97 -6.62
CA GLN A 481 -35.99 8.08 -5.17
C GLN A 481 -35.57 9.50 -4.76
N LEU A 482 -34.69 10.14 -5.55
CA LEU A 482 -34.26 11.51 -5.29
C LEU A 482 -35.43 12.50 -5.37
N GLN A 483 -36.28 12.36 -6.39
CA GLN A 483 -37.46 13.20 -6.58
C GLN A 483 -38.47 13.02 -5.44
N GLU A 484 -38.72 11.79 -4.99
CA GLU A 484 -39.59 11.54 -3.83
C GLU A 484 -39.05 12.17 -2.55
N ARG A 485 -37.72 12.20 -2.39
CA ARG A 485 -37.06 12.67 -1.16
C ARG A 485 -36.89 14.18 -1.07
N VAL A 486 -36.54 14.85 -2.18
CA VAL A 486 -36.21 16.30 -2.19
C VAL A 486 -37.09 17.13 -3.15
N GLY A 487 -38.10 16.51 -3.76
CA GLY A 487 -39.09 17.17 -4.59
C GLY A 487 -38.55 17.73 -5.91
N GLU A 488 -39.12 18.84 -6.36
CA GLU A 488 -38.84 19.47 -7.67
C GLU A 488 -37.36 19.83 -7.86
N SER A 489 -36.61 20.11 -6.79
CA SER A 489 -35.16 20.36 -6.86
C SER A 489 -34.36 19.18 -7.42
N ALA A 490 -34.93 17.97 -7.46
CA ALA A 490 -34.33 16.83 -8.14
C ALA A 490 -34.39 16.94 -9.67
N LYS A 491 -35.46 17.52 -10.23
CA LYS A 491 -35.71 17.54 -11.68
C LYS A 491 -34.62 18.29 -12.45
N GLU A 492 -34.17 19.42 -11.91
CA GLU A 492 -33.08 20.23 -12.49
C GLU A 492 -31.74 19.47 -12.54
N ARG A 493 -31.60 18.43 -11.72
CA ARG A 493 -30.39 17.58 -11.62
C ARG A 493 -30.56 16.25 -12.37
N THR A 494 -31.76 15.92 -12.83
CA THR A 494 -32.02 14.70 -13.60
C THR A 494 -31.60 14.90 -15.06
N VAL A 495 -30.39 14.43 -15.38
CA VAL A 495 -29.86 14.43 -16.74
C VAL A 495 -29.69 12.99 -17.20
N LEU A 496 -30.58 12.56 -18.10
CA LEU A 496 -30.52 11.26 -18.77
C LEU A 496 -30.36 11.46 -20.28
N LEU A 497 -29.65 10.54 -20.94
CA LEU A 497 -29.51 10.48 -22.38
C LEU A 497 -30.91 10.31 -22.99
N PRO A 498 -31.40 11.22 -23.83
CA PRO A 498 -32.74 11.12 -24.42
C PRO A 498 -32.95 9.77 -25.11
N MET A 499 -34.08 9.11 -24.87
CA MET A 499 -34.48 7.97 -25.70
C MET A 499 -35.25 8.50 -26.90
N THR A 500 -34.96 7.98 -28.08
CA THR A 500 -35.88 8.05 -29.20
C THR A 500 -37.15 7.27 -28.82
N THR A 501 -38.32 7.76 -29.24
CA THR A 501 -39.65 7.28 -28.81
C THR A 501 -39.77 5.76 -28.82
N GLU A 502 -40.51 5.16 -27.87
CA GLU A 502 -40.86 3.74 -27.90
C GLU A 502 -41.56 3.41 -29.23
N ALA A 503 -40.87 2.73 -30.13
CA ALA A 503 -41.46 2.26 -31.36
C ALA A 503 -42.41 1.09 -31.06
N SER A 504 -43.66 1.19 -31.55
CA SER A 504 -44.60 0.08 -31.51
C SER A 504 -43.97 -1.20 -32.07
N THR A 505 -44.24 -2.35 -31.45
CA THR A 505 -43.87 -3.67 -32.03
C THR A 505 -44.64 -3.97 -33.33
N SER A 506 -45.59 -3.11 -33.69
CA SER A 506 -46.35 -3.14 -34.95
C SER A 506 -46.58 -1.70 -35.42
N PRO A 507 -45.53 -1.03 -35.95
CA PRO A 507 -45.67 0.35 -36.39
C PRO A 507 -46.54 0.43 -37.64
N THR A 508 -47.30 1.51 -37.78
CA THR A 508 -47.94 1.86 -39.05
C THR A 508 -46.87 2.13 -40.12
N ILE A 509 -47.26 2.08 -41.40
CA ILE A 509 -46.32 2.37 -42.51
C ILE A 509 -45.71 3.78 -42.38
N ALA A 510 -46.51 4.77 -41.94
CA ALA A 510 -46.03 6.13 -41.73
C ALA A 510 -45.01 6.23 -40.58
N GLU A 511 -45.30 5.60 -39.43
CA GLU A 511 -44.35 5.54 -38.31
C GLU A 511 -43.06 4.81 -38.70
N ALA A 512 -43.15 3.71 -39.47
CA ALA A 512 -41.98 2.99 -39.96
C ALA A 512 -41.13 3.85 -40.92
N GLN A 513 -41.76 4.66 -41.78
CA GLN A 513 -41.06 5.59 -42.66
C GLN A 513 -40.35 6.70 -41.86
N GLU A 514 -41.01 7.25 -40.85
CA GLU A 514 -40.42 8.25 -39.94
C GLU A 514 -39.20 7.66 -39.20
N LEU A 515 -39.35 6.47 -38.60
CA LEU A 515 -38.25 5.76 -37.94
C LEU A 515 -37.11 5.42 -38.90
N THR A 516 -37.42 5.08 -40.17
CA THR A 516 -36.40 4.81 -41.21
C THR A 516 -35.62 6.08 -41.58
N GLU A 517 -36.30 7.22 -41.67
CA GLU A 517 -35.64 8.49 -41.94
C GLU A 517 -34.76 8.91 -40.74
N MET A 518 -35.27 8.78 -39.51
CA MET A 518 -34.49 9.01 -38.28
C MET A 518 -33.24 8.13 -38.20
N ALA A 519 -33.32 6.88 -38.67
CA ALA A 519 -32.21 5.93 -38.65
C ALA A 519 -31.04 6.27 -39.59
N LYS A 520 -31.17 7.30 -40.44
CA LYS A 520 -30.05 7.82 -41.26
C LYS A 520 -29.02 8.56 -40.42
N GLU A 521 -29.44 9.14 -39.30
CA GLU A 521 -28.56 9.86 -38.38
C GLU A 521 -28.11 8.93 -37.25
N PRO A 522 -26.83 8.96 -36.86
CA PRO A 522 -26.36 8.23 -35.67
C PRO A 522 -27.10 8.68 -34.40
N ALA A 523 -27.45 7.74 -33.52
CA ALA A 523 -28.01 8.06 -32.23
C ALA A 523 -26.98 8.82 -31.35
N LEU A 524 -27.47 9.80 -30.58
CA LEU A 524 -26.65 10.52 -29.59
C LEU A 524 -26.04 9.53 -28.59
N GLN A 525 -24.72 9.58 -28.40
CA GLN A 525 -24.03 8.70 -27.48
C GLN A 525 -23.81 9.37 -26.12
N LEU A 526 -23.57 8.57 -25.08
CA LEU A 526 -23.27 9.10 -23.75
C LEU A 526 -22.02 10.00 -23.75
N LYS A 527 -20.98 9.64 -24.52
CA LYS A 527 -19.77 10.46 -24.67
C LYS A 527 -20.06 11.84 -25.28
N ASP A 528 -21.03 11.95 -26.19
CA ASP A 528 -21.44 13.21 -26.81
C ASP A 528 -22.19 14.07 -25.78
N LEU A 529 -23.09 13.43 -25.01
CA LEU A 529 -23.78 14.07 -23.89
C LEU A 529 -22.79 14.66 -22.88
N ILE A 530 -21.71 13.93 -22.56
CA ILE A 530 -20.66 14.38 -21.62
C ILE A 530 -19.85 15.53 -22.24
N THR A 531 -19.38 15.37 -23.48
CA THR A 531 -18.54 16.37 -24.17
C THR A 531 -19.25 17.72 -24.31
N ASN A 532 -20.57 17.70 -24.53
CA ASN A 532 -21.39 18.91 -24.70
C ASN A 532 -21.97 19.45 -23.39
N VAL A 533 -21.49 19.00 -22.22
CA VAL A 533 -22.01 19.46 -20.91
C VAL A 533 -21.90 20.98 -20.72
N SER A 534 -20.87 21.61 -21.28
CA SER A 534 -20.64 23.06 -21.17
C SER A 534 -21.74 23.89 -21.87
N GLU A 535 -22.43 23.33 -22.87
CA GLU A 535 -23.57 23.97 -23.53
C GLU A 535 -24.81 23.98 -22.63
N ARG A 536 -24.97 22.94 -21.81
CA ARG A 536 -26.12 22.79 -20.90
C ARG A 536 -25.91 23.52 -19.58
N GLN A 537 -24.68 23.53 -19.09
CA GLN A 537 -24.32 24.08 -17.79
C GLN A 537 -22.93 24.73 -17.92
N PRO A 538 -22.77 26.00 -18.27
CA PRO A 538 -21.45 26.63 -18.32
C PRO A 538 -20.81 26.72 -16.92
N LEU A 539 -19.48 26.81 -16.83
CA LEU A 539 -18.77 27.14 -15.59
C LEU A 539 -18.13 28.52 -15.69
N ASP A 540 -18.09 29.25 -14.58
CA ASP A 540 -17.39 30.53 -14.51
C ASP A 540 -15.87 30.33 -14.61
N ILE A 541 -15.31 30.86 -15.69
CA ILE A 541 -13.88 30.89 -16.01
C ILE A 541 -13.38 32.33 -16.21
N ASP A 542 -14.14 33.34 -15.80
CA ASP A 542 -13.70 34.73 -15.91
C ASP A 542 -12.49 35.00 -15.00
N VAL A 543 -11.52 35.73 -15.54
CA VAL A 543 -10.27 36.10 -14.90
C VAL A 543 -10.19 37.59 -14.58
N ALA A 544 -11.18 38.38 -15.01
CA ALA A 544 -11.19 39.82 -14.82
C ALA A 544 -11.15 40.20 -13.33
N GLY A 545 -10.10 40.94 -12.92
CA GLY A 545 -9.93 41.39 -11.54
C GLY A 545 -9.49 40.30 -10.54
N ILE A 546 -9.23 39.08 -11.00
CA ILE A 546 -8.75 37.99 -10.16
C ILE A 546 -7.22 38.04 -10.01
N ARG A 547 -6.70 37.67 -8.83
CA ARG A 547 -5.26 37.58 -8.57
C ARG A 547 -4.61 36.50 -9.44
N ILE A 548 -3.49 36.84 -10.08
CA ILE A 548 -2.69 35.93 -10.91
C ILE A 548 -1.45 35.48 -10.12
N LEU A 549 -1.09 34.20 -10.20
CA LEU A 549 0.12 33.63 -9.62
C LEU A 549 1.38 34.25 -10.23
N THR A 550 2.33 34.61 -9.38
CA THR A 550 3.66 35.09 -9.76
C THR A 550 4.75 34.20 -9.15
N GLU A 551 5.98 34.31 -9.67
CA GLU A 551 7.14 33.57 -9.12
C GLU A 551 7.41 33.85 -7.63
N LYS A 552 6.99 35.01 -7.11
CA LYS A 552 7.15 35.35 -5.69
C LYS A 552 6.23 34.53 -4.78
N ASP A 553 5.16 33.98 -5.32
CA ASP A 553 4.20 33.15 -4.58
C ASP A 553 4.69 31.69 -4.46
N VAL A 554 5.68 31.27 -5.26
CA VAL A 554 6.17 29.89 -5.31
C VAL A 554 7.25 29.69 -4.24
N PRO A 555 7.07 28.76 -3.28
CA PRO A 555 8.09 28.48 -2.28
C PRO A 555 9.40 28.01 -2.93
N GLN A 556 10.51 28.62 -2.53
CA GLN A 556 11.84 28.19 -2.98
C GLN A 556 12.19 26.82 -2.38
N LYS A 557 12.74 25.93 -3.21
CA LYS A 557 13.18 24.61 -2.78
C LYS A 557 14.26 24.75 -1.71
N LYS A 558 14.05 24.19 -0.53
CA LYS A 558 15.05 24.20 0.54
C LYS A 558 16.25 23.36 0.13
N ASN A 559 17.45 23.86 0.43
CA ASN A 559 18.67 23.09 0.26
C ASN A 559 18.65 21.88 1.20
N VAL A 560 18.88 20.70 0.62
CA VAL A 560 18.98 19.45 1.38
C VAL A 560 20.33 19.43 2.09
N VAL A 561 20.31 19.28 3.41
CA VAL A 561 21.53 19.14 4.22
C VAL A 561 21.79 17.66 4.46
N LYS A 562 22.94 17.16 4.03
CA LYS A 562 23.38 15.79 4.33
C LYS A 562 24.09 15.75 5.68
N THR A 563 23.96 14.63 6.38
CA THR A 563 24.89 14.29 7.48
C THR A 563 26.29 14.03 6.90
N PRO A 564 27.36 14.09 7.72
CA PRO A 564 28.69 13.71 7.27
C PRO A 564 28.69 12.32 6.61
N ASP A 565 29.58 12.12 5.64
CA ASP A 565 29.65 10.86 4.92
C ASP A 565 29.98 9.68 5.84
N MET A 566 29.40 8.51 5.53
CA MET A 566 29.75 7.28 6.22
C MET A 566 31.14 6.84 5.79
N THR A 567 32.06 6.75 6.74
CA THR A 567 33.47 6.40 6.50
C THR A 567 33.96 5.40 7.54
N ILE A 568 35.16 4.88 7.33
CA ILE A 568 35.85 4.06 8.33
C ILE A 568 36.93 4.90 9.01
N LYS A 569 36.87 4.97 10.34
CA LYS A 569 37.87 5.61 11.18
C LYS A 569 38.31 4.63 12.26
N ASN A 570 39.59 4.25 12.27
CA ASN A 570 40.13 3.25 13.19
C ASN A 570 39.23 2.01 13.25
N GLY A 571 38.87 1.46 12.08
CA GLY A 571 37.95 0.33 11.90
C GLY A 571 36.56 0.44 12.53
N TRP A 572 36.11 1.67 12.82
CA TRP A 572 34.73 1.97 13.15
C TRP A 572 34.02 2.55 11.93
N LEU A 573 32.78 2.12 11.67
CA LEU A 573 31.87 2.87 10.82
C LEU A 573 31.40 4.11 11.57
N VAL A 574 31.69 5.27 11.00
CA VAL A 574 31.39 6.57 11.59
C VAL A 574 30.70 7.48 10.58
N ARG A 575 29.95 8.47 11.07
CA ARG A 575 29.63 9.69 10.32
C ARG A 575 30.23 10.87 11.07
N GLY A 576 31.22 11.52 10.45
CA GLY A 576 32.10 12.43 11.16
C GLY A 576 32.95 11.63 12.15
N ASP A 577 32.84 11.94 13.44
CA ASP A 577 33.55 11.20 14.49
C ASP A 577 32.64 10.25 15.29
N GLU A 578 31.34 10.22 15.00
CA GLU A 578 30.38 9.46 15.79
C GLU A 578 30.23 8.03 15.27
N VAL A 579 30.48 7.04 16.13
CA VAL A 579 30.29 5.61 15.82
C VAL A 579 28.82 5.32 15.55
N LEU A 580 28.54 4.65 14.43
CA LEU A 580 27.19 4.24 14.07
C LEU A 580 26.74 3.06 14.92
N VAL A 581 25.65 3.26 15.68
CA VAL A 581 25.04 2.25 16.56
C VAL A 581 23.51 2.27 16.43
N GLY A 582 22.89 1.12 16.64
CA GLY A 582 21.43 0.99 16.63
C GLY A 582 20.95 -0.35 16.06
N ARG A 583 19.64 -0.51 16.02
CA ARG A 583 19.00 -1.74 15.59
C ARG A 583 19.00 -1.86 14.06
N LYS A 584 19.14 -3.10 13.57
CA LYS A 584 18.85 -3.51 12.19
C LYS A 584 17.39 -3.94 12.05
N HIS A 585 16.75 -3.50 10.98
CA HIS A 585 15.41 -3.92 10.58
C HIS A 585 15.48 -4.78 9.32
N ASP A 586 14.93 -6.00 9.39
CA ASP A 586 14.82 -6.90 8.24
C ASP A 586 13.49 -6.70 7.52
N ILE A 587 13.54 -6.63 6.19
CA ILE A 587 12.34 -6.58 5.38
C ILE A 587 11.60 -7.92 5.36
N GLN A 588 10.28 -7.87 5.11
CA GLN A 588 9.48 -9.06 4.85
C GLN A 588 9.70 -9.57 3.42
N TRP A 589 9.96 -10.86 3.25
CA TRP A 589 10.23 -11.45 1.93
C TRP A 589 9.00 -11.64 1.04
N TRP A 590 7.82 -11.88 1.64
CA TRP A 590 6.59 -12.15 0.89
C TRP A 590 5.31 -11.85 1.68
N ASN A 591 5.19 -12.19 2.96
CA ASN A 591 3.93 -12.36 3.72
C ASN A 591 3.05 -11.12 4.06
N GLY A 592 3.02 -10.07 3.23
CA GLY A 592 2.23 -8.85 3.46
C GLY A 592 0.71 -9.03 3.30
N ASN A 593 -0.09 -8.26 4.04
CA ASN A 593 -1.55 -8.32 3.93
C ASN A 593 -2.18 -6.92 4.06
N ILE A 594 -2.80 -6.45 2.96
CA ILE A 594 -3.42 -5.12 2.87
C ILE A 594 -4.78 -5.02 3.58
N ARG A 595 -5.32 -6.13 4.10
CA ARG A 595 -6.56 -6.12 4.89
C ARG A 595 -6.29 -5.50 6.28
N PRO A 596 -7.29 -4.86 6.93
CA PRO A 596 -7.09 -4.16 8.20
C PRO A 596 -6.35 -4.92 9.31
N ARG A 597 -6.52 -6.25 9.44
CA ARG A 597 -5.76 -7.08 10.39
C ARG A 597 -4.28 -7.10 10.06
N GLY A 598 -3.96 -7.32 8.78
CA GLY A 598 -2.58 -7.44 8.30
C GLY A 598 -1.79 -6.14 8.50
N LEU A 599 -2.47 -5.00 8.42
CA LEU A 599 -1.87 -3.69 8.62
C LEU A 599 -1.47 -3.40 10.08
N LYS A 600 -2.13 -4.00 11.07
CA LYS A 600 -1.80 -3.78 12.50
C LYS A 600 -0.39 -4.22 12.87
N ASP A 601 0.06 -5.32 12.29
CA ASP A 601 1.36 -5.93 12.55
C ASP A 601 2.34 -5.70 11.38
N ALA A 602 1.98 -4.81 10.45
CA ALA A 602 2.78 -4.55 9.27
C ALA A 602 4.10 -3.87 9.62
N LYS A 603 5.13 -4.22 8.86
CA LYS A 603 6.47 -3.66 9.00
C LYS A 603 6.81 -2.81 7.77
N PRO A 604 7.63 -1.76 7.95
CA PRO A 604 8.15 -0.98 6.84
C PRO A 604 8.84 -1.83 5.78
N HIS A 605 8.61 -1.51 4.50
CA HIS A 605 9.27 -2.12 3.36
C HIS A 605 9.50 -1.09 2.25
N ILE A 606 10.76 -0.94 1.79
CA ILE A 606 11.13 0.17 0.88
C ILE A 606 10.46 0.04 -0.50
N THR A 607 10.44 -1.17 -1.07
CA THR A 607 10.02 -1.44 -2.46
C THR A 607 8.68 -2.16 -2.57
N ARG A 608 7.85 -2.10 -1.52
CA ARG A 608 6.50 -2.65 -1.55
C ARG A 608 5.59 -1.66 -2.27
N TYR A 609 4.72 -2.17 -3.15
CA TYR A 609 3.75 -1.36 -3.85
C TYR A 609 2.32 -1.87 -3.63
N VAL A 610 1.43 -0.96 -3.25
CA VAL A 610 -0.02 -1.15 -3.22
C VAL A 610 -0.65 -0.01 -4.03
N PRO A 611 -1.27 -0.30 -5.18
CA PRO A 611 -1.80 0.72 -6.08
C PRO A 611 -2.71 1.73 -5.38
N GLY A 612 -2.37 3.02 -5.50
CA GLY A 612 -3.15 4.12 -4.93
C GLY A 612 -3.13 4.22 -3.40
N GLU A 613 -2.41 3.34 -2.69
CA GLU A 613 -2.43 3.25 -1.23
C GLU A 613 -1.07 3.57 -0.61
N THR A 614 -1.06 4.43 0.41
CA THR A 614 0.16 4.86 1.10
C THR A 614 0.05 4.67 2.61
N GLY A 615 1.12 4.17 3.23
CA GLY A 615 1.21 3.93 4.67
C GLY A 615 1.95 2.64 5.01
N THR A 616 2.22 2.42 6.29
CA THR A 616 2.92 1.21 6.74
C THR A 616 2.14 -0.06 6.39
N GLY A 617 2.78 -1.01 5.70
CA GLY A 617 2.12 -2.22 5.20
C GLY A 617 1.45 -2.08 3.83
N LEU A 618 1.34 -0.85 3.32
CA LEU A 618 0.85 -0.50 2.00
C LEU A 618 2.04 -0.08 1.12
N THR A 619 1.95 0.98 0.31
CA THR A 619 3.15 1.66 -0.20
C THR A 619 3.70 2.56 0.90
N ASP A 620 4.80 2.17 1.55
CA ASP A 620 5.34 2.92 2.68
C ASP A 620 5.74 4.37 2.29
N ASP A 621 5.39 5.35 3.13
CA ASP A 621 5.93 6.71 3.04
C ASP A 621 7.35 6.71 3.64
N LEU A 622 8.38 6.91 2.81
CA LEU A 622 9.76 6.75 3.27
C LEU A 622 10.20 7.81 4.27
N GLN A 623 9.59 9.00 4.27
CA GLN A 623 9.87 9.99 5.29
C GLN A 623 9.36 9.48 6.65
N GLN A 624 8.13 8.96 6.69
CA GLN A 624 7.58 8.37 7.92
C GLN A 624 8.36 7.14 8.39
N VAL A 625 8.89 6.34 7.46
CA VAL A 625 9.78 5.21 7.78
C VAL A 625 11.05 5.72 8.49
N VAL A 626 11.69 6.75 7.94
CA VAL A 626 12.91 7.34 8.52
C VAL A 626 12.64 7.98 9.87
N ASP A 627 11.54 8.74 10.00
CA ASP A 627 11.12 9.33 11.27
C ASP A 627 10.91 8.25 12.35
N SER A 628 10.24 7.15 11.98
CA SER A 628 10.04 6.00 12.86
C SER A 628 11.36 5.30 13.23
N MET A 629 12.29 5.17 12.28
CA MET A 629 13.61 4.60 12.55
C MET A 629 14.38 5.42 13.59
N LEU A 630 14.39 6.75 13.44
CA LEU A 630 15.05 7.65 14.38
C LEU A 630 14.44 7.56 15.79
N VAL A 631 13.11 7.55 15.89
CA VAL A 631 12.40 7.43 17.18
C VAL A 631 12.67 6.09 17.86
N ASN A 632 12.75 5.00 17.09
CA ASN A 632 12.92 3.64 17.60
C ASN A 632 14.38 3.17 17.68
N HIS A 633 15.35 4.07 17.47
CA HIS A 633 16.79 3.76 17.45
C HIS A 633 17.15 2.60 16.49
N VAL A 634 16.50 2.60 15.32
CA VAL A 634 16.82 1.71 14.21
C VAL A 634 17.81 2.42 13.29
N LEU A 635 19.01 1.88 13.17
CA LEU A 635 20.08 2.44 12.35
C LEU A 635 19.92 2.06 10.88
N SER A 636 19.53 0.81 10.60
CA SER A 636 19.63 0.26 9.26
C SER A 636 18.44 -0.58 8.83
N ILE A 637 18.16 -0.57 7.53
CA ILE A 637 17.27 -1.53 6.86
C ILE A 637 18.12 -2.50 6.04
N ASP A 638 17.92 -3.81 6.25
CA ASP A 638 18.50 -4.91 5.50
C ASP A 638 17.52 -5.33 4.40
N HIS A 639 17.85 -5.00 3.15
CA HIS A 639 16.93 -5.07 2.01
C HIS A 639 17.43 -6.02 0.93
N ASN A 640 16.51 -6.87 0.45
CA ASN A 640 16.59 -7.74 -0.73
C ASN A 640 15.29 -7.61 -1.54
N TYR A 641 15.24 -8.12 -2.77
CA TYR A 641 13.96 -8.22 -3.50
C TYR A 641 13.11 -9.39 -2.99
N GLY A 642 11.78 -9.31 -3.13
CA GLY A 642 10.85 -10.32 -2.60
C GLY A 642 10.94 -11.70 -3.28
N LEU A 643 10.35 -12.73 -2.65
CA LEU A 643 10.32 -14.09 -3.24
C LEU A 643 9.49 -14.15 -4.52
N TRP A 644 8.36 -13.45 -4.55
CA TRP A 644 7.45 -13.39 -5.69
C TRP A 644 6.69 -12.07 -5.70
N TYR A 645 6.31 -11.68 -6.92
CA TYR A 645 5.48 -10.53 -7.18
C TYR A 645 4.01 -10.77 -6.79
N ASP A 646 3.46 -11.91 -7.20
CA ASP A 646 2.06 -12.27 -7.04
C ASP A 646 1.81 -13.06 -5.74
N ARG A 647 0.98 -12.51 -4.85
CA ARG A 647 0.66 -13.13 -3.56
C ARG A 647 -0.20 -14.40 -3.69
N ARG A 648 -0.70 -14.78 -4.87
CA ARG A 648 -1.26 -16.13 -5.08
C ARG A 648 -0.25 -17.22 -4.76
N ARG A 649 1.06 -16.95 -4.93
CA ARG A 649 2.18 -17.87 -4.60
C ARG A 649 2.41 -18.13 -3.13
N ASP A 650 1.63 -17.52 -2.25
CA ASP A 650 1.61 -17.84 -0.82
C ASP A 650 1.23 -19.29 -0.52
N ASP A 651 0.50 -19.93 -1.43
CA ASP A 651 0.21 -21.37 -1.40
C ASP A 651 1.48 -22.25 -1.53
N HIS A 652 2.63 -21.66 -1.89
CA HIS A 652 3.90 -22.34 -2.15
C HIS A 652 3.77 -23.41 -3.25
N GLU A 653 2.90 -23.17 -4.22
CA GLU A 653 2.73 -24.04 -5.37
C GLU A 653 3.75 -23.76 -6.47
N ARG A 654 3.96 -24.74 -7.37
CA ARG A 654 4.97 -24.71 -8.44
C ARG A 654 4.36 -24.60 -9.85
N ILE A 655 3.05 -24.44 -9.90
CA ILE A 655 2.25 -24.42 -11.13
C ILE A 655 2.09 -23.00 -11.67
N ARG A 656 1.91 -22.91 -12.99
CA ARG A 656 1.58 -21.66 -13.68
C ARG A 656 0.21 -21.15 -13.24
N ARG A 657 0.07 -19.83 -13.07
CA ARG A 657 -1.21 -19.18 -12.80
C ARG A 657 -2.04 -19.10 -14.09
N MET A 658 -3.36 -19.20 -13.94
CA MET A 658 -4.30 -19.25 -15.07
C MET A 658 -4.29 -17.96 -15.89
N ASP A 659 -4.09 -16.82 -15.23
CA ASP A 659 -4.24 -15.48 -15.76
C ASP A 659 -3.39 -14.48 -14.95
N GLY A 660 -3.44 -13.20 -15.36
CA GLY A 660 -2.77 -12.08 -14.68
C GLY A 660 -3.51 -11.51 -13.46
N GLU A 661 -4.43 -12.23 -12.81
CA GLU A 661 -5.14 -11.81 -11.59
C GLU A 661 -4.24 -11.82 -10.33
N VAL A 662 -3.16 -11.05 -10.39
CA VAL A 662 -2.16 -10.92 -9.33
C VAL A 662 -2.71 -10.19 -8.10
N TRP A 663 -2.22 -10.58 -6.92
CA TRP A 663 -2.72 -10.04 -5.65
C TRP A 663 -1.70 -9.13 -4.94
N PRO A 664 -2.09 -7.93 -4.45
CA PRO A 664 -1.24 -7.05 -3.67
C PRO A 664 -1.12 -7.50 -2.18
N PRO A 665 -0.08 -7.04 -1.45
CA PRO A 665 0.92 -6.06 -1.87
C PRO A 665 1.93 -6.66 -2.84
N PHE A 666 2.33 -5.88 -3.84
CA PHE A 666 3.34 -6.28 -4.81
C PHE A 666 4.73 -6.05 -4.23
N TYR A 667 5.52 -7.11 -4.16
CA TYR A 667 6.94 -7.04 -3.82
C TYR A 667 7.70 -6.86 -5.12
N GLU A 668 7.95 -5.61 -5.47
CA GLU A 668 8.54 -5.25 -6.75
C GLU A 668 9.91 -5.87 -6.91
N LEU A 669 10.18 -6.35 -8.14
CA LEU A 669 11.42 -7.00 -8.52
C LEU A 669 12.33 -6.01 -9.26
N PRO A 670 13.65 -6.20 -9.25
CA PRO A 670 14.60 -5.22 -9.80
C PRO A 670 14.58 -5.08 -11.33
N PHE A 671 13.95 -6.01 -12.04
CA PHE A 671 13.89 -6.04 -13.50
C PHE A 671 12.54 -5.55 -14.01
N ALA A 672 12.55 -4.85 -15.14
CA ALA A 672 11.34 -4.35 -15.77
C ALA A 672 10.59 -5.48 -16.50
N ARG A 673 9.28 -5.34 -16.58
CA ARG A 673 8.44 -6.15 -17.47
C ARG A 673 8.66 -5.72 -18.91
N SER A 674 8.68 -6.67 -19.83
CA SER A 674 9.03 -6.44 -21.24
C SER A 674 7.83 -6.06 -22.12
N GLY A 675 6.61 -6.30 -21.65
CA GLY A 675 5.39 -6.26 -22.46
C GLY A 675 5.22 -7.48 -23.38
N GLN A 676 6.19 -8.40 -23.42
CA GLN A 676 6.24 -9.54 -24.35
C GLN A 676 6.05 -10.89 -23.66
N GLY A 677 5.32 -11.79 -24.34
CA GLY A 677 5.04 -13.14 -23.83
C GLY A 677 4.27 -13.14 -22.50
N LEU A 678 4.17 -14.32 -21.88
CA LEU A 678 3.58 -14.48 -20.55
C LEU A 678 4.57 -15.21 -19.63
N ALA A 679 4.77 -14.68 -18.43
CA ALA A 679 5.46 -15.32 -17.31
C ALA A 679 4.51 -16.26 -16.54
N TYR A 680 5.04 -16.96 -15.54
CA TYR A 680 4.26 -17.95 -14.77
C TYR A 680 3.17 -17.35 -13.87
N ASP A 681 3.19 -16.04 -13.64
CA ASP A 681 2.15 -15.29 -12.93
C ASP A 681 1.06 -14.72 -13.84
N GLY A 682 1.16 -14.93 -15.16
CA GLY A 682 0.17 -14.47 -16.16
C GLY A 682 0.37 -13.04 -16.65
N LEU A 683 1.39 -12.31 -16.16
CA LEU A 683 1.80 -11.01 -16.70
C LEU A 683 2.90 -11.18 -17.75
N SER A 684 3.36 -10.10 -18.40
CA SER A 684 4.45 -10.22 -19.38
C SER A 684 5.78 -10.70 -18.77
N LYS A 685 6.65 -11.26 -19.60
CA LYS A 685 7.99 -11.71 -19.16
C LYS A 685 8.85 -10.51 -18.75
N TYR A 686 9.83 -10.74 -17.88
CA TYR A 686 10.87 -9.77 -17.55
C TYR A 686 11.89 -9.62 -18.69
N ASP A 687 12.50 -8.45 -18.77
CA ASP A 687 13.74 -8.22 -19.51
C ASP A 687 14.86 -7.95 -18.50
N LEU A 688 15.75 -8.93 -18.32
CA LEU A 688 16.87 -8.85 -17.37
C LEU A 688 17.94 -7.82 -17.76
N THR A 689 17.84 -7.21 -18.94
CA THR A 689 18.69 -6.08 -19.36
C THR A 689 18.06 -4.71 -19.08
N LYS A 690 16.82 -4.69 -18.60
CA LYS A 690 16.08 -3.47 -18.23
C LYS A 690 15.67 -3.51 -16.77
N TYR A 691 15.74 -2.37 -16.12
CA TYR A 691 15.58 -2.26 -14.67
C TYR A 691 14.28 -1.55 -14.30
N ASN A 692 13.63 -2.01 -13.23
CA ASN A 692 12.36 -1.46 -12.74
C ASN A 692 12.59 -0.09 -12.07
N PRO A 693 12.17 1.04 -12.68
CA PRO A 693 12.36 2.38 -12.14
C PRO A 693 11.74 2.58 -10.76
N PHE A 694 10.59 1.95 -10.48
CA PHE A 694 9.98 2.04 -9.14
C PHE A 694 10.87 1.37 -8.09
N TYR A 695 11.35 0.15 -8.33
CA TYR A 695 12.21 -0.56 -7.37
C TYR A 695 13.47 0.24 -7.04
N TRP A 696 14.19 0.68 -8.07
CA TRP A 696 15.47 1.38 -7.93
C TRP A 696 15.31 2.81 -7.41
N GLY A 697 14.29 3.53 -7.90
CA GLY A 697 13.96 4.88 -7.44
C GLY A 697 13.55 4.92 -5.96
N ARG A 698 12.82 3.91 -5.49
CA ARG A 698 12.44 3.78 -4.07
C ARG A 698 13.64 3.51 -3.17
N LEU A 699 14.54 2.62 -3.58
CA LEU A 699 15.78 2.41 -2.84
C LEU A 699 16.67 3.66 -2.83
N LYS A 700 16.77 4.35 -3.98
CA LYS A 700 17.50 5.62 -4.09
C LYS A 700 16.94 6.67 -3.12
N GLN A 701 15.63 6.85 -3.12
CA GLN A 701 14.94 7.79 -2.23
C GLN A 701 15.22 7.46 -0.76
N PHE A 702 15.19 6.18 -0.38
CA PHE A 702 15.56 5.78 0.98
C PHE A 702 17.03 6.08 1.28
N ALA A 703 17.96 5.76 0.38
CA ALA A 703 19.39 6.04 0.55
C ALA A 703 19.67 7.55 0.70
N ASP A 704 18.98 8.40 -0.07
CA ASP A 704 19.08 9.85 0.04
C ASP A 704 18.57 10.36 1.39
N LEU A 705 17.46 9.82 1.89
CA LEU A 705 16.96 10.15 3.23
C LEU A 705 17.89 9.59 4.32
N ALA A 706 18.50 8.44 4.09
CA ALA A 706 19.46 7.85 5.03
C ALA A 706 20.71 8.73 5.17
N ASP A 707 21.23 9.28 4.07
CA ASP A 707 22.34 10.26 4.10
C ASP A 707 21.98 11.58 4.77
N GLN A 708 20.71 11.98 4.72
CA GLN A 708 20.22 13.17 5.42
C GLN A 708 20.02 12.97 6.93
N ASN A 709 19.89 11.72 7.38
CA ASN A 709 19.48 11.40 8.75
C ASN A 709 20.46 10.49 9.50
N GLY A 710 21.63 10.19 8.91
CA GLY A 710 22.64 9.34 9.53
C GLY A 710 22.29 7.85 9.59
N LEU A 711 21.40 7.39 8.71
CA LEU A 711 20.96 5.99 8.64
C LEU A 711 21.75 5.21 7.58
N VAL A 712 21.52 3.89 7.53
CA VAL A 712 22.23 2.96 6.64
C VAL A 712 21.26 2.05 5.87
N LEU A 713 21.49 1.89 4.57
CA LEU A 713 20.90 0.82 3.76
C LEU A 713 21.91 -0.32 3.63
N LEU A 714 21.56 -1.51 4.12
CA LEU A 714 22.29 -2.74 3.78
C LEU A 714 21.61 -3.33 2.54
N HIS A 715 22.25 -3.17 1.38
CA HIS A 715 21.69 -3.56 0.10
C HIS A 715 22.21 -4.94 -0.29
N GLN A 716 21.33 -5.94 -0.27
CA GLN A 716 21.64 -7.30 -0.71
C GLN A 716 21.42 -7.38 -2.23
N ASN A 717 22.51 -7.52 -2.99
CA ASN A 717 22.42 -7.53 -4.45
C ASN A 717 21.61 -8.74 -4.94
N TYR A 718 21.75 -9.89 -4.30
CA TYR A 718 20.99 -11.09 -4.65
C TYR A 718 20.14 -11.59 -3.48
N PHE A 719 19.24 -12.52 -3.79
CA PHE A 719 18.49 -13.28 -2.78
C PHE A 719 18.59 -14.78 -3.04
N GLN A 720 19.57 -15.43 -2.40
CA GLN A 720 19.90 -16.84 -2.65
C GLN A 720 18.73 -17.79 -2.32
N HIS A 721 17.85 -17.40 -1.42
CA HIS A 721 16.68 -18.18 -1.04
C HIS A 721 15.76 -18.53 -2.22
N ASN A 722 15.82 -17.78 -3.33
CA ASN A 722 15.05 -18.06 -4.54
C ASN A 722 15.60 -19.24 -5.37
N ILE A 723 16.87 -19.58 -5.22
CA ILE A 723 17.56 -20.60 -6.02
C ILE A 723 17.89 -21.87 -5.22
N LEU A 724 17.60 -21.85 -3.92
CA LEU A 724 17.81 -22.95 -2.97
C LEU A 724 16.58 -23.11 -2.06
N GLU A 725 16.45 -24.25 -1.39
CA GLU A 725 15.38 -24.56 -0.42
C GLU A 725 14.00 -24.99 -0.98
N ALA A 726 13.26 -24.19 -1.75
CA ALA A 726 11.91 -24.60 -2.20
C ALA A 726 11.55 -24.15 -3.62
N GLY A 727 10.89 -25.03 -4.38
CA GLY A 727 10.56 -24.81 -5.79
C GLY A 727 9.66 -23.61 -6.06
N ALA A 728 8.73 -23.31 -5.13
CA ALA A 728 7.85 -22.14 -5.24
C ALA A 728 8.63 -20.82 -5.32
N HIS A 729 9.75 -20.71 -4.61
CA HIS A 729 10.58 -19.50 -4.58
C HIS A 729 11.24 -19.23 -5.94
N TYR A 730 11.53 -20.30 -6.70
CA TYR A 730 12.09 -20.21 -8.05
C TYR A 730 11.02 -20.08 -9.14
N THR A 731 9.78 -20.49 -8.86
CA THR A 731 8.70 -20.63 -9.86
C THR A 731 8.42 -19.32 -10.58
N ASP A 732 8.35 -18.22 -9.83
CA ASP A 732 8.08 -16.87 -10.33
C ASP A 732 9.35 -16.00 -10.41
N SER A 733 10.54 -16.59 -10.23
CA SER A 733 11.82 -15.87 -10.29
C SER A 733 12.03 -15.26 -11.68
N PRO A 734 12.46 -13.97 -11.79
CA PRO A 734 12.79 -13.35 -13.08
C PRO A 734 13.90 -14.08 -13.81
N TRP A 735 14.83 -14.69 -13.07
CA TRP A 735 15.97 -15.41 -13.62
C TRP A 735 15.60 -16.76 -14.23
N ARG A 736 14.38 -17.26 -14.03
CA ARG A 736 13.93 -18.51 -14.65
C ARG A 736 13.67 -18.30 -16.14
N THR A 737 14.13 -19.23 -16.99
CA THR A 737 13.97 -19.20 -18.45
C THR A 737 12.54 -18.91 -18.91
N ALA A 738 11.53 -19.50 -18.25
CA ALA A 738 10.14 -19.25 -18.61
C ALA A 738 9.63 -17.82 -18.30
N ASN A 739 10.30 -17.08 -17.44
CA ASN A 739 9.84 -15.77 -16.93
C ASN A 739 10.58 -14.59 -17.53
N ASN A 740 11.59 -14.80 -18.40
CA ASN A 740 12.30 -13.71 -19.08
C ASN A 740 12.48 -13.96 -20.58
N ILE A 741 12.90 -12.90 -21.29
CA ILE A 741 13.17 -12.92 -22.74
C ILE A 741 14.66 -13.05 -23.10
N ASN A 742 15.54 -13.25 -22.11
CA ASN A 742 16.99 -13.11 -22.27
C ASN A 742 17.72 -14.42 -22.55
N ASN A 743 17.01 -15.54 -22.73
CA ASN A 743 17.56 -16.86 -23.07
C ASN A 743 18.68 -17.32 -22.11
N VAL A 744 18.45 -17.17 -20.80
CA VAL A 744 19.39 -17.49 -19.70
C VAL A 744 19.84 -18.97 -19.61
N GLY A 745 19.18 -19.88 -20.34
CA GLY A 745 19.61 -21.28 -20.48
C GLY A 745 19.42 -22.16 -19.25
N PHE A 746 18.60 -21.76 -18.28
CA PHE A 746 18.21 -22.65 -17.18
C PHE A 746 17.22 -23.72 -17.66
N PRO A 747 17.26 -24.94 -17.09
CA PRO A 747 16.44 -26.06 -17.54
C PRO A 747 14.93 -25.81 -17.37
N GLU A 748 14.16 -26.25 -18.37
CA GLU A 748 12.70 -26.31 -18.35
C GLU A 748 12.23 -27.69 -18.86
N PRO A 749 11.17 -28.30 -18.28
CA PRO A 749 10.54 -27.89 -17.03
C PRO A 749 11.54 -27.91 -15.87
N VAL A 750 11.30 -27.07 -14.86
CA VAL A 750 12.22 -26.92 -13.73
C VAL A 750 12.45 -28.28 -13.05
N PRO A 751 13.70 -28.70 -12.81
CA PRO A 751 14.00 -30.00 -12.19
C PRO A 751 13.78 -29.96 -10.67
N TYR A 752 12.52 -29.90 -10.23
CA TYR A 752 12.19 -29.92 -8.80
C TYR A 752 12.57 -31.25 -8.16
N ALA A 753 13.42 -31.22 -7.13
CA ALA A 753 13.80 -32.40 -6.38
C ALA A 753 12.65 -32.84 -5.48
N GLY A 754 12.12 -34.04 -5.74
CA GLY A 754 11.00 -34.63 -5.00
C GLY A 754 9.73 -33.77 -5.02
N ASP A 755 9.50 -33.06 -6.13
CA ASP A 755 8.37 -32.13 -6.34
C ASP A 755 8.18 -31.08 -5.22
N LYS A 756 9.26 -30.65 -4.57
CA LYS A 756 9.18 -29.57 -3.55
C LYS A 756 10.42 -28.71 -3.48
N ARG A 757 11.59 -29.30 -3.67
CA ARG A 757 12.88 -28.65 -3.43
C ARG A 757 13.48 -28.16 -4.75
N ILE A 758 14.36 -27.18 -4.65
CA ILE A 758 15.09 -26.63 -5.79
C ILE A 758 16.56 -26.48 -5.45
N PHE A 759 17.42 -26.73 -6.44
CA PHE A 759 18.87 -26.67 -6.33
C PHE A 759 19.45 -26.08 -7.62
N MET A 760 19.37 -24.75 -7.75
CA MET A 760 19.84 -24.02 -8.94
C MET A 760 21.12 -23.23 -8.71
N ALA A 761 21.69 -23.26 -7.49
CA ALA A 761 22.81 -22.41 -7.12
C ALA A 761 24.07 -22.67 -7.97
N GLU A 762 24.41 -23.92 -8.27
CA GLU A 762 25.56 -24.26 -9.13
C GLU A 762 25.43 -23.61 -10.52
N GLN A 763 24.27 -23.77 -11.16
CA GLN A 763 24.02 -23.22 -12.50
C GLN A 763 23.90 -21.69 -12.47
N PHE A 764 23.33 -21.15 -11.40
CA PHE A 764 23.12 -19.70 -11.24
C PHE A 764 24.45 -18.98 -11.01
N TYR A 765 25.34 -19.56 -10.21
CA TYR A 765 26.65 -18.97 -9.92
C TYR A 765 27.75 -19.39 -10.91
N ASP A 766 27.41 -20.10 -11.99
CA ASP A 766 28.33 -20.44 -13.05
C ASP A 766 28.60 -19.23 -13.96
N VAL A 767 29.76 -18.61 -13.73
CA VAL A 767 30.26 -17.45 -14.49
C VAL A 767 31.00 -17.84 -15.78
N THR A 768 31.13 -19.13 -16.10
CA THR A 768 31.70 -19.58 -17.37
C THR A 768 30.68 -19.53 -18.51
N HIS A 769 29.39 -19.56 -18.16
CA HIS A 769 28.30 -19.38 -19.12
C HIS A 769 28.17 -17.90 -19.54
N LEU A 770 28.68 -17.57 -20.73
CA LEU A 770 28.81 -16.20 -21.23
C LEU A 770 27.55 -15.33 -21.07
N ALA A 771 26.38 -15.82 -21.49
CA ALA A 771 25.15 -15.03 -21.39
C ALA A 771 24.75 -14.69 -19.94
N ARG A 772 24.92 -15.64 -19.00
CA ARG A 772 24.62 -15.42 -17.58
C ARG A 772 25.66 -14.52 -16.94
N ARG A 773 26.94 -14.71 -17.28
CA ARG A 773 28.05 -13.86 -16.83
C ARG A 773 27.78 -12.39 -17.14
N GLU A 774 27.38 -12.07 -18.38
CA GLU A 774 27.10 -10.69 -18.77
C GLU A 774 25.88 -10.10 -18.05
N LEU A 775 24.83 -10.90 -17.84
CA LEU A 775 23.66 -10.46 -17.06
C LEU A 775 24.02 -10.21 -15.59
N HIS A 776 24.81 -11.09 -14.96
CA HIS A 776 25.31 -10.87 -13.61
C HIS A 776 26.19 -9.62 -13.54
N ARG A 777 27.11 -9.44 -14.50
CA ARG A 777 27.97 -8.26 -14.57
C ARG A 777 27.13 -6.98 -14.67
N ALA A 778 26.17 -6.94 -15.59
CA ALA A 778 25.28 -5.80 -15.78
C ALA A 778 24.47 -5.50 -14.50
N TYR A 779 23.92 -6.53 -13.87
CA TYR A 779 23.10 -6.37 -12.67
C TYR A 779 23.92 -5.90 -11.46
N ILE A 780 25.13 -6.42 -11.27
CA ILE A 780 26.05 -5.94 -10.22
C ILE A 780 26.34 -4.46 -10.43
N ARG A 781 26.64 -4.05 -11.68
CA ARG A 781 26.91 -2.65 -12.00
C ARG A 781 25.68 -1.77 -11.78
N GLN A 782 24.46 -2.25 -12.07
CA GLN A 782 23.24 -1.52 -11.73
C GLN A 782 23.10 -1.31 -10.22
N CYS A 783 23.43 -2.32 -9.40
CA CYS A 783 23.42 -2.19 -7.94
C CYS A 783 24.38 -1.09 -7.47
N LEU A 784 25.52 -0.89 -8.13
CA LEU A 784 26.48 0.17 -7.80
C LEU A 784 26.03 1.53 -8.33
N GLU A 785 25.65 1.58 -9.61
CA GLU A 785 25.28 2.80 -10.34
C GLU A 785 24.13 3.53 -9.66
N ASN A 786 23.13 2.79 -9.16
CA ASN A 786 21.99 3.39 -8.49
C ASN A 786 22.38 4.19 -7.24
N PHE A 787 23.50 3.88 -6.57
CA PHE A 787 23.88 4.51 -5.30
C PHE A 787 25.23 5.23 -5.35
N LYS A 788 25.76 5.53 -6.55
CA LYS A 788 27.08 6.16 -6.70
C LYS A 788 27.24 7.49 -5.94
N ASP A 789 26.13 8.23 -5.75
CA ASP A 789 26.09 9.52 -5.06
C ASP A 789 25.69 9.42 -3.57
N ASN A 790 25.56 8.20 -3.05
CA ASN A 790 25.15 7.92 -1.68
C ASN A 790 26.30 7.35 -0.85
N THR A 791 26.44 7.82 0.38
CA THR A 791 27.50 7.35 1.28
C THR A 791 26.99 6.36 2.32
N GLY A 792 25.69 6.35 2.61
CA GLY A 792 25.02 5.47 3.58
C GLY A 792 24.59 4.10 3.07
N VAL A 793 25.19 3.57 2.02
CA VAL A 793 24.83 2.26 1.44
C VAL A 793 25.98 1.27 1.59
N ILE A 794 25.73 0.12 2.23
CA ILE A 794 26.66 -1.01 2.27
C ILE A 794 26.18 -2.08 1.30
N GLN A 795 26.98 -2.35 0.26
CA GLN A 795 26.70 -3.38 -0.73
C GLN A 795 27.09 -4.75 -0.18
N LEU A 796 26.14 -5.69 -0.19
CA LEU A 796 26.32 -7.06 0.24
C LEU A 796 25.97 -8.00 -0.92
N ILE A 797 26.69 -9.11 -1.04
CA ILE A 797 26.49 -10.02 -2.18
C ILE A 797 25.07 -10.59 -2.23
N SER A 798 24.54 -11.15 -1.13
CA SER A 798 23.23 -11.80 -1.15
C SER A 798 22.68 -12.06 0.24
N ALA A 799 21.36 -11.90 0.38
CA ALA A 799 20.64 -12.42 1.52
C ALA A 799 20.71 -13.95 1.50
N GLU A 800 21.08 -14.53 2.64
CA GLU A 800 21.32 -15.96 2.83
C GLU A 800 22.46 -16.57 1.99
N TYR A 801 23.52 -15.82 1.69
CA TYR A 801 24.65 -16.33 0.89
C TYR A 801 25.42 -17.47 1.58
N THR A 802 25.28 -18.67 1.02
CA THR A 802 26.12 -19.86 1.27
C THR A 802 26.69 -20.39 -0.06
N GLY A 803 26.75 -19.51 -1.06
CA GLY A 803 27.23 -19.79 -2.40
C GLY A 803 28.75 -20.01 -2.46
N PRO A 804 29.29 -20.29 -3.65
CA PRO A 804 30.68 -20.66 -3.83
C PRO A 804 31.62 -19.45 -3.79
N LEU A 805 32.91 -19.70 -3.53
CA LEU A 805 33.96 -18.69 -3.49
C LEU A 805 34.14 -17.97 -4.82
N HIS A 806 34.13 -18.69 -5.95
CA HIS A 806 34.43 -18.12 -7.27
C HIS A 806 33.43 -17.04 -7.69
N PHE A 807 32.17 -17.12 -7.22
CA PHE A 807 31.18 -16.09 -7.50
C PHE A 807 31.38 -14.83 -6.64
N VAL A 808 31.88 -14.97 -5.41
CA VAL A 808 32.30 -13.81 -4.60
C VAL A 808 33.50 -13.11 -5.26
N GLN A 809 34.46 -13.89 -5.77
CA GLN A 809 35.59 -13.35 -6.52
C GLN A 809 35.12 -12.57 -7.75
N PHE A 810 34.26 -13.16 -8.58
CA PHE A 810 33.66 -12.49 -9.72
C PHE A 810 32.91 -11.21 -9.33
N TRP A 811 32.12 -11.24 -8.25
CA TRP A 811 31.39 -10.08 -7.76
C TRP A 811 32.32 -8.91 -7.39
N ILE A 812 33.41 -9.19 -6.66
CA ILE A 812 34.42 -8.20 -6.29
C ILE A 812 35.17 -7.69 -7.53
N ASP A 813 35.52 -8.57 -8.46
CA ASP A 813 36.23 -8.19 -9.68
C ASP A 813 35.40 -7.22 -10.53
N VAL A 814 34.09 -7.46 -10.67
CA VAL A 814 33.18 -6.54 -11.37
C VAL A 814 33.05 -5.19 -10.64
N ILE A 815 33.04 -5.18 -9.30
CA ILE A 815 33.06 -3.95 -8.50
C ILE A 815 34.35 -3.18 -8.78
N LYS A 816 35.50 -3.86 -8.73
CA LYS A 816 36.81 -3.27 -8.98
C LYS A 816 36.89 -2.66 -10.39
N GLU A 817 36.40 -3.36 -11.41
CA GLU A 817 36.27 -2.84 -12.78
C GLU A 817 35.44 -1.54 -12.80
N TRP A 818 34.24 -1.56 -12.19
CA TRP A 818 33.36 -0.39 -12.16
C TRP A 818 33.99 0.80 -11.41
N LYS A 819 34.68 0.55 -10.30
CA LYS A 819 35.40 1.59 -9.55
C LYS A 819 36.51 2.22 -10.41
N ALA A 820 37.29 1.40 -11.11
CA ALA A 820 38.37 1.87 -11.98
C ALA A 820 37.84 2.71 -13.15
N GLU A 821 36.68 2.34 -13.70
CA GLU A 821 36.05 3.05 -14.82
C GLU A 821 35.35 4.36 -14.40
N THR A 822 34.75 4.41 -13.21
CA THR A 822 33.87 5.52 -12.79
C THR A 822 34.46 6.45 -11.74
N GLY A 823 35.46 6.00 -10.99
CA GLY A 823 36.11 6.76 -9.91
C GLY A 823 35.35 6.78 -8.58
N TYR A 824 34.15 6.20 -8.50
CA TYR A 824 33.38 6.13 -7.25
C TYR A 824 33.87 5.00 -6.34
N ASN A 825 33.70 5.17 -5.02
CA ASN A 825 34.17 4.23 -4.00
C ASN A 825 33.03 3.79 -3.07
N PRO A 826 32.23 2.78 -3.47
CA PRO A 826 31.12 2.27 -2.67
C PRO A 826 31.62 1.52 -1.43
N MET A 827 30.82 1.48 -0.36
CA MET A 827 31.12 0.69 0.82
C MET A 827 30.75 -0.77 0.57
N ILE A 828 31.75 -1.66 0.51
CA ILE A 828 31.56 -3.08 0.22
C ILE A 828 31.66 -3.91 1.50
N GLY A 829 30.61 -4.69 1.77
CA GLY A 829 30.56 -5.62 2.89
C GLY A 829 30.69 -7.09 2.46
N LEU A 830 31.57 -7.81 3.15
CA LEU A 830 31.77 -9.25 2.98
C LEU A 830 30.91 -10.02 3.99
N SER A 831 29.78 -10.57 3.51
CA SER A 831 28.87 -11.41 4.28
C SER A 831 28.77 -12.79 3.63
N ALA A 832 29.59 -13.74 4.08
CA ALA A 832 29.66 -15.10 3.53
C ALA A 832 29.89 -16.16 4.63
N THR A 833 29.93 -17.43 4.24
CA THR A 833 30.40 -18.51 5.13
C THR A 833 31.86 -18.28 5.51
N LYS A 834 32.30 -18.83 6.65
CA LYS A 834 33.63 -18.53 7.21
C LYS A 834 34.78 -18.87 6.25
N ASP A 835 34.69 -20.02 5.59
CA ASP A 835 35.68 -20.49 4.61
C ASP A 835 35.82 -19.54 3.42
N VAL A 836 34.68 -19.07 2.88
CA VAL A 836 34.66 -18.11 1.76
C VAL A 836 35.13 -16.72 2.21
N GLN A 837 34.68 -16.26 3.38
CA GLN A 837 35.09 -14.99 3.96
C GLN A 837 36.62 -14.95 4.19
N ASP A 838 37.17 -15.99 4.81
CA ASP A 838 38.60 -16.06 5.11
C ASP A 838 39.45 -16.19 3.84
N ALA A 839 38.97 -16.92 2.82
CA ALA A 839 39.65 -17.00 1.53
C ALA A 839 39.72 -15.65 0.80
N ILE A 840 38.65 -14.86 0.81
CA ILE A 840 38.65 -13.50 0.24
C ILE A 840 39.57 -12.57 1.03
N LEU A 841 39.56 -12.64 2.36
CA LEU A 841 40.41 -11.79 3.19
C LEU A 841 41.90 -12.15 3.12
N ALA A 842 42.23 -13.38 2.72
CA ALA A 842 43.61 -13.81 2.46
C ALA A 842 44.13 -13.37 1.08
N ASP A 843 43.24 -13.06 0.13
CA ASP A 843 43.58 -12.50 -1.17
C ASP A 843 43.73 -10.98 -1.06
N ALA A 844 44.97 -10.49 -0.96
CA ALA A 844 45.27 -9.08 -0.73
C ALA A 844 44.63 -8.13 -1.77
N GLU A 845 44.51 -8.57 -3.03
CA GLU A 845 43.93 -7.76 -4.10
C GLU A 845 42.43 -7.54 -3.84
N ARG A 846 41.68 -8.62 -3.60
CA ARG A 846 40.23 -8.56 -3.36
C ARG A 846 39.89 -8.04 -1.97
N ALA A 847 40.71 -8.35 -0.96
CA ALA A 847 40.55 -7.84 0.40
C ALA A 847 40.68 -6.31 0.47
N SER A 848 41.44 -5.68 -0.44
CA SER A 848 41.54 -4.21 -0.53
C SER A 848 40.22 -3.56 -0.95
N GLU A 849 39.36 -4.30 -1.66
CA GLU A 849 38.03 -3.84 -2.07
C GLU A 849 36.97 -3.99 -0.97
N ILE A 850 37.27 -4.67 0.15
CA ILE A 850 36.35 -4.88 1.28
C ILE A 850 36.60 -3.85 2.38
N GLN A 851 35.54 -3.15 2.77
CA GLN A 851 35.56 -2.18 3.88
C GLN A 851 34.88 -2.73 5.13
N VAL A 852 33.86 -3.57 4.97
CA VAL A 852 33.08 -4.12 6.09
C VAL A 852 33.13 -5.64 6.09
N ILE A 853 33.40 -6.26 7.25
CA ILE A 853 33.34 -7.70 7.47
C ILE A 853 32.07 -7.99 8.28
N ASP A 854 31.13 -8.76 7.72
CA ASP A 854 29.87 -9.11 8.38
C ASP A 854 29.89 -10.57 8.86
N ILE A 855 30.01 -10.75 10.17
CA ILE A 855 29.92 -12.06 10.82
C ILE A 855 28.44 -12.44 10.94
N ARG A 856 27.93 -13.12 9.91
CA ARG A 856 26.52 -13.50 9.79
C ARG A 856 26.31 -15.00 9.76
N TYR A 857 26.96 -15.70 8.84
CA TYR A 857 26.69 -17.12 8.55
C TYR A 857 27.55 -18.10 9.35
N TRP A 858 28.37 -17.61 10.26
CA TRP A 858 29.19 -18.40 11.17
C TRP A 858 29.28 -17.74 12.54
N TYR A 859 29.57 -18.52 13.59
CA TYR A 859 29.79 -18.01 14.95
C TYR A 859 30.54 -19.03 15.82
N TYR A 860 31.18 -18.56 16.90
CA TYR A 860 31.69 -19.44 17.96
C TYR A 860 30.55 -19.86 18.88
N ARG A 861 30.41 -21.17 19.11
CA ARG A 861 29.45 -21.76 20.04
C ARG A 861 29.88 -21.52 21.48
N LYS A 862 28.94 -21.75 22.42
CA LYS A 862 29.18 -21.60 23.88
C LYS A 862 30.39 -22.40 24.39
N ASP A 863 30.64 -23.57 23.82
CA ASP A 863 31.77 -24.45 24.17
C ASP A 863 33.10 -24.03 23.50
N GLY A 864 33.11 -22.93 22.75
CA GLY A 864 34.27 -22.42 22.02
C GLY A 864 34.51 -23.06 20.65
N THR A 865 33.75 -24.10 20.28
CA THR A 865 33.80 -24.68 18.92
C THR A 865 33.17 -23.76 17.89
N VAL A 866 33.49 -23.92 16.60
CA VAL A 866 32.96 -23.05 15.54
C VAL A 866 31.76 -23.67 14.84
N TYR A 867 30.66 -22.92 14.72
CA TYR A 867 29.62 -23.14 13.73
C TYR A 867 30.03 -22.41 12.45
N ALA A 868 30.56 -23.14 11.47
CA ALA A 868 30.99 -22.61 10.18
C ALA A 868 30.51 -23.54 9.06
N PRO A 869 29.29 -23.32 8.53
CA PRO A 869 28.86 -23.93 7.28
C PRO A 869 29.89 -23.68 6.17
N GLU A 870 30.11 -24.66 5.29
CA GLU A 870 30.96 -24.51 4.11
C GLU A 870 30.22 -23.84 2.95
N GLY A 871 30.88 -22.95 2.24
CA GLY A 871 30.36 -22.33 1.02
C GLY A 871 30.33 -23.29 -0.16
N GLY A 872 29.46 -23.02 -1.14
CA GLY A 872 29.40 -23.77 -2.39
C GLY A 872 28.90 -25.21 -2.26
N LYS A 873 28.33 -25.61 -1.12
CA LYS A 873 27.76 -26.96 -0.92
C LYS A 873 26.30 -27.08 -1.35
N ASN A 874 25.74 -26.05 -2.00
CA ASN A 874 24.37 -26.04 -2.50
C ASN A 874 23.31 -26.30 -1.41
N LEU A 875 23.54 -25.77 -0.20
CA LEU A 875 22.62 -25.87 0.95
C LEU A 875 22.30 -24.47 1.49
N ALA A 876 21.02 -24.17 1.67
CA ALA A 876 20.57 -22.94 2.32
C ALA A 876 21.00 -22.90 3.81
N PRO A 877 21.13 -21.72 4.44
CA PRO A 877 21.48 -21.60 5.87
C PRO A 877 20.61 -22.49 6.77
N ARG A 878 19.29 -22.51 6.50
CA ARG A 878 18.35 -23.36 7.25
C ARG A 878 18.65 -24.85 7.09
N GLN A 879 19.10 -25.30 5.92
CA GLN A 879 19.48 -26.70 5.70
C GLN A 879 20.79 -27.05 6.41
N HIS A 880 21.78 -26.16 6.40
CA HIS A 880 23.00 -26.33 7.21
C HIS A 880 22.69 -26.42 8.70
N SER A 881 21.81 -25.56 9.23
CA SER A 881 21.42 -25.57 10.65
C SER A 881 20.77 -26.89 11.11
N ARG A 882 20.15 -27.65 10.19
CA ARG A 882 19.59 -28.98 10.50
C ARG A 882 20.65 -30.08 10.55
N LYS A 883 21.76 -29.91 9.81
CA LYS A 883 22.87 -30.88 9.78
C LYS A 883 23.90 -30.61 10.86
N MET A 884 24.21 -29.34 11.08
CA MET A 884 25.14 -28.86 12.10
C MET A 884 24.31 -28.37 13.28
N ARG A 885 24.24 -29.15 14.37
CA ARG A 885 23.48 -28.73 15.57
C ARG A 885 23.88 -27.31 15.98
N GLY A 886 22.89 -26.43 16.05
CA GLY A 886 23.04 -25.10 16.64
C GLY A 886 23.30 -25.23 18.15
N GLY A 887 24.05 -24.29 18.72
CA GLY A 887 24.41 -24.29 20.15
C GLY A 887 24.24 -22.95 20.86
N GLY A 888 23.79 -21.92 20.14
CA GLY A 888 23.86 -20.53 20.59
C GLY A 888 25.32 -20.09 20.84
N THR A 889 25.49 -18.87 21.36
CA THR A 889 26.80 -18.28 21.67
C THR A 889 26.79 -17.64 23.06
N THR A 890 27.90 -17.03 23.48
CA THR A 890 28.00 -16.20 24.68
C THR A 890 28.62 -14.85 24.35
N SER A 891 28.52 -13.88 25.25
CA SER A 891 29.11 -12.55 25.05
C SER A 891 30.63 -12.64 24.84
N GLU A 892 31.33 -13.55 25.53
CA GLU A 892 32.78 -13.78 25.36
C GLU A 892 33.12 -14.31 23.97
N GLN A 893 32.28 -15.20 23.44
CA GLN A 893 32.48 -15.79 22.11
C GLN A 893 32.12 -14.80 20.98
N VAL A 894 31.12 -13.93 21.20
CA VAL A 894 30.84 -12.80 20.31
C VAL A 894 31.99 -11.79 20.33
N TYR A 895 32.47 -11.41 21.54
CA TYR A 895 33.62 -10.53 21.68
C TYR A 895 34.83 -11.10 20.94
N ARG A 896 35.15 -12.38 21.15
CA ARG A 896 36.23 -13.09 20.45
C ARG A 896 36.07 -13.00 18.94
N ALA A 897 34.88 -13.33 18.41
CA ALA A 897 34.61 -13.31 16.98
C ALA A 897 34.90 -11.94 16.36
N VAL A 898 34.41 -10.87 16.98
CA VAL A 898 34.57 -9.51 16.49
C VAL A 898 36.02 -9.03 16.67
N SER A 899 36.60 -9.20 17.86
CA SER A 899 37.95 -8.73 18.17
C SER A 899 39.01 -9.42 17.32
N GLU A 900 38.83 -10.71 17.00
CA GLU A 900 39.79 -11.45 16.18
C GLU A 900 39.92 -10.83 14.79
N TYR A 901 38.81 -10.49 14.13
CA TYR A 901 38.84 -9.84 12.82
C TYR A 901 39.24 -8.38 12.91
N ARG A 902 38.82 -7.68 13.98
CA ARG A 902 39.22 -6.30 14.23
C ARG A 902 40.74 -6.16 14.37
N THR A 903 41.38 -7.09 15.06
CA THR A 903 42.84 -7.13 15.24
C THR A 903 43.57 -7.53 13.96
N LYS A 904 43.04 -8.50 13.20
CA LYS A 904 43.64 -8.95 11.93
C LYS A 904 43.53 -7.91 10.82
N PHE A 905 42.43 -7.15 10.79
CA PHE A 905 42.10 -6.19 9.74
C PHE A 905 41.77 -4.81 10.35
N PRO A 906 42.78 -4.10 10.86
CA PRO A 906 42.59 -2.86 11.62
C PRO A 906 42.01 -1.70 10.79
N ASP A 907 42.11 -1.76 9.47
CA ASP A 907 41.58 -0.81 8.49
C ASP A 907 40.11 -1.06 8.12
N LYS A 908 39.51 -2.18 8.57
CA LYS A 908 38.15 -2.61 8.20
C LYS A 908 37.21 -2.52 9.40
N ALA A 909 35.95 -2.24 9.10
CA ALA A 909 34.89 -2.33 10.10
C ALA A 909 34.39 -3.76 10.23
N VAL A 910 34.09 -4.19 11.45
CA VAL A 910 33.50 -5.51 11.73
C VAL A 910 32.09 -5.32 12.26
N VAL A 911 31.11 -5.99 11.66
CA VAL A 911 29.72 -6.02 12.12
C VAL A 911 29.32 -7.47 12.44
N TYR A 912 28.32 -7.64 13.30
CA TYR A 912 27.88 -8.96 13.76
C TYR A 912 26.36 -9.09 13.66
N HIS A 913 25.89 -9.88 12.69
CA HIS A 913 24.47 -10.16 12.44
C HIS A 913 24.12 -11.65 12.49
N SER A 914 24.93 -12.44 13.21
CA SER A 914 24.66 -13.87 13.38
C SER A 914 23.44 -14.14 14.27
N SER A 915 23.11 -15.43 14.45
CA SER A 915 21.86 -15.94 15.05
C SER A 915 21.47 -15.41 16.44
N SER A 916 22.40 -14.84 17.20
CA SER A 916 22.15 -14.23 18.52
C SER A 916 21.99 -12.71 18.48
N TYR A 917 22.03 -12.08 17.31
CA TYR A 917 21.74 -10.66 17.19
C TYR A 917 20.29 -10.38 17.62
N PRO A 918 20.02 -9.35 18.47
CA PRO A 918 20.94 -8.35 19.02
C PRO A 918 21.40 -8.61 20.48
N GLU A 919 21.27 -9.82 21.03
CA GLU A 919 21.41 -10.13 22.47
C GLU A 919 22.77 -9.73 23.08
N HIS A 920 23.85 -9.76 22.30
CA HIS A 920 25.22 -9.49 22.77
C HIS A 920 25.79 -8.14 22.30
N ALA A 921 24.94 -7.12 22.12
CA ALA A 921 25.34 -5.83 21.52
C ALA A 921 26.54 -5.15 22.20
N TRP A 922 26.61 -5.12 23.54
CA TRP A 922 27.78 -4.54 24.23
C TRP A 922 29.05 -5.36 24.01
N ALA A 923 28.97 -6.69 23.84
CA ALA A 923 30.14 -7.48 23.50
C ALA A 923 30.67 -7.14 22.10
N VAL A 924 29.78 -6.92 21.14
CA VAL A 924 30.13 -6.44 19.80
C VAL A 924 30.82 -5.08 19.89
N PHE A 925 30.20 -4.12 20.58
CA PHE A 925 30.74 -2.76 20.73
C PHE A 925 32.11 -2.77 21.43
N MET A 926 32.23 -3.43 22.59
CA MET A 926 33.47 -3.47 23.35
C MET A 926 34.60 -4.23 22.61
N ALA A 927 34.26 -5.10 21.66
CA ALA A 927 35.22 -5.75 20.77
C ALA A 927 35.63 -4.91 19.56
N GLY A 928 35.21 -3.64 19.50
CA GLY A 928 35.48 -2.73 18.38
C GLY A 928 34.54 -2.90 17.19
N GLY A 929 33.40 -3.58 17.38
CA GLY A 929 32.43 -3.86 16.33
C GLY A 929 31.46 -2.71 16.10
N SER A 930 31.27 -2.35 14.83
CA SER A 930 30.36 -1.29 14.38
C SER A 930 28.90 -1.77 14.30
N MET A 931 27.97 -0.82 14.21
CA MET A 931 26.52 -1.08 14.07
C MET A 931 25.94 -1.97 15.19
N ALA A 932 26.57 -1.96 16.37
CA ALA A 932 26.07 -2.68 17.52
C ALA A 932 24.73 -2.10 17.98
N ASN A 933 23.78 -2.96 18.36
CA ASN A 933 22.48 -2.52 18.88
C ASN A 933 22.56 -2.07 20.36
N VAL A 934 23.47 -1.13 20.64
CA VAL A 934 23.61 -0.49 21.96
C VAL A 934 22.70 0.74 22.01
N PRO A 935 22.14 1.10 23.19
CA PRO A 935 21.19 2.21 23.32
C PRO A 935 21.86 3.56 23.07
N ARG A 936 21.09 4.58 22.68
CA ARG A 936 21.60 5.95 22.69
C ARG A 936 22.01 6.35 24.10
N VAL A 937 23.31 6.60 24.31
CA VAL A 937 23.82 7.10 25.59
C VAL A 937 23.40 8.55 25.78
N ALA A 938 22.95 8.91 26.98
CA ALA A 938 22.51 10.25 27.35
C ALA A 938 23.70 11.24 27.52
N HIS A 939 24.67 11.18 26.61
CA HIS A 939 25.81 12.08 26.50
C HIS A 939 26.32 12.10 25.04
N ALA A 940 26.44 13.29 24.44
CA ALA A 940 26.72 13.43 23.00
C ALA A 940 28.12 12.97 22.58
N ASP A 941 29.09 13.00 23.49
CA ASP A 941 30.50 12.69 23.16
C ASP A 941 30.88 11.21 23.35
N PHE A 942 30.02 10.40 23.98
CA PHE A 942 30.35 8.99 24.27
C PHE A 942 30.74 8.21 23.02
N TYR A 943 29.92 8.26 21.97
CA TYR A 943 30.18 7.56 20.72
C TYR A 943 31.23 8.26 19.85
N LYS A 944 31.48 9.55 20.08
CA LYS A 944 32.55 10.28 19.38
C LYS A 944 33.92 9.85 19.87
N GLU A 945 34.09 9.81 21.19
CA GLU A 945 35.35 9.36 21.80
C GLU A 945 35.63 7.89 21.50
N ALA A 946 34.59 7.04 21.50
CA ALA A 946 34.74 5.62 21.17
C ALA A 946 35.42 5.38 19.81
N SER A 947 35.20 6.25 18.81
CA SER A 947 35.85 6.15 17.48
C SER A 947 37.38 6.28 17.52
N GLY A 948 37.92 6.87 18.60
CA GLY A 948 39.36 7.02 18.84
C GLY A 948 39.96 5.97 19.77
N MET A 949 39.19 4.97 20.19
CA MET A 949 39.62 3.97 21.17
C MET A 949 40.00 2.63 20.52
N GLU A 950 40.96 1.94 21.14
CA GLU A 950 41.37 0.59 20.79
C GLU A 950 40.84 -0.44 21.80
N THR A 951 40.65 -1.67 21.33
CA THR A 951 40.18 -2.78 22.16
C THR A 951 41.29 -3.30 23.05
N LYS A 952 41.00 -3.46 24.35
CA LYS A 952 41.90 -3.98 25.37
C LYS A 952 41.15 -4.87 26.35
N MET A 953 41.91 -5.68 27.09
CA MET A 953 41.40 -6.48 28.19
C MET A 953 42.28 -6.28 29.40
N GLN A 954 41.68 -5.94 30.54
CA GLN A 954 42.36 -5.71 31.81
C GLN A 954 41.71 -6.56 32.89
N ASP A 955 42.47 -7.45 33.55
CA ASP A 955 41.96 -8.31 34.62
C ASP A 955 40.62 -8.99 34.25
N SER A 956 40.54 -9.50 33.01
CA SER A 956 39.33 -10.12 32.40
C SER A 956 38.13 -9.19 32.14
N VAL A 957 38.34 -7.87 32.21
CA VAL A 957 37.33 -6.84 31.92
C VAL A 957 37.59 -6.27 30.53
N TRP A 958 36.54 -6.18 29.71
CA TRP A 958 36.63 -5.54 28.39
C TRP A 958 36.74 -4.03 28.53
N CYS A 959 37.71 -3.48 27.83
CA CYS A 959 38.03 -2.05 27.85
C CYS A 959 38.21 -1.54 26.42
N LEU A 960 37.61 -0.40 26.12
CA LEU A 960 38.02 0.43 24.98
C LEU A 960 38.87 1.56 25.55
N GLN A 961 40.11 1.71 25.10
CA GLN A 961 41.03 2.72 25.63
C GLN A 961 41.56 3.61 24.51
N GLY A 962 41.39 4.92 24.67
CA GLY A 962 41.96 5.96 23.81
C GLY A 962 43.17 6.64 24.43
N ALA A 963 43.55 7.78 23.84
CA ALA A 963 44.70 8.58 24.29
C ALA A 963 44.46 9.25 25.66
N ASP A 964 43.24 9.66 25.95
CA ASP A 964 42.83 10.33 27.19
C ASP A 964 41.41 9.98 27.64
N ALA A 965 40.85 8.85 27.21
CA ALA A 965 39.55 8.36 27.65
C ALA A 965 39.51 6.83 27.62
N ALA A 966 38.61 6.23 28.40
CA ALA A 966 38.36 4.79 28.36
C ALA A 966 36.91 4.44 28.67
N ILE A 967 36.44 3.32 28.12
CA ILE A 967 35.13 2.73 28.40
C ILE A 967 35.38 1.32 28.94
N PHE A 968 34.73 0.97 30.05
CA PHE A 968 34.77 -0.37 30.64
C PHE A 968 33.36 -0.94 30.69
N TYR A 969 33.25 -2.26 30.47
CA TYR A 969 32.01 -2.98 30.72
C TYR A 969 32.08 -3.75 32.03
N ASN A 970 31.47 -3.21 33.08
CA ASN A 970 31.36 -3.87 34.37
C ASN A 970 30.12 -4.77 34.38
N VAL A 971 30.32 -6.07 34.16
CA VAL A 971 29.25 -7.08 34.25
C VAL A 971 28.90 -7.41 35.71
N GLY A 972 29.83 -7.15 36.63
CA GLY A 972 29.69 -7.41 38.06
C GLY A 972 28.81 -6.39 38.78
N LYS A 973 28.37 -6.74 39.99
CA LYS A 973 27.59 -5.84 40.87
C LYS A 973 28.45 -5.06 41.86
N GLY A 974 29.75 -5.37 41.94
CA GLY A 974 30.71 -4.74 42.85
C GLY A 974 31.56 -3.67 42.17
N SER A 975 32.39 -3.00 42.97
CA SER A 975 33.38 -2.04 42.47
C SER A 975 34.32 -2.66 41.45
N LEU A 976 34.73 -1.86 40.47
CA LEU A 976 35.63 -2.27 39.41
C LEU A 976 37.01 -1.63 39.63
N ASP A 977 38.04 -2.45 39.85
CA ASP A 977 39.40 -1.98 39.94
C ASP A 977 40.04 -1.95 38.55
N VAL A 978 40.51 -0.77 38.12
CA VAL A 978 41.15 -0.58 36.81
C VAL A 978 42.42 0.25 36.95
N ASP A 979 43.42 -0.05 36.12
CA ASP A 979 44.64 0.76 35.98
C ASP A 979 44.44 1.74 34.82
N LEU A 980 44.55 3.03 35.13
CA LEU A 980 44.42 4.10 34.15
C LEU A 980 45.79 4.70 33.84
N PRO A 981 46.15 4.93 32.56
CA PRO A 981 47.37 5.64 32.21
C PRO A 981 47.43 7.02 32.87
N ALA A 982 48.63 7.58 33.02
CA ALA A 982 48.84 8.91 33.62
C ALA A 982 48.42 10.05 32.68
N TRP A 983 47.13 10.16 32.37
CA TRP A 983 46.60 11.21 31.53
C TRP A 983 46.61 12.58 32.23
N LYS A 984 46.88 13.65 31.47
CA LYS A 984 46.95 15.03 31.99
C LYS A 984 45.58 15.70 32.02
N GLY A 985 45.09 16.02 33.22
CA GLY A 985 43.87 16.81 33.42
C GLY A 985 42.99 16.27 34.55
N ASN A 986 41.77 16.81 34.63
CA ASN A 986 40.73 16.29 35.52
C ASN A 986 39.86 15.31 34.75
N TYR A 987 39.56 14.15 35.35
CA TYR A 987 38.78 13.09 34.72
C TYR A 987 37.54 12.76 35.52
N LYS A 988 36.50 12.33 34.81
CA LYS A 988 35.23 11.90 35.39
C LYS A 988 34.84 10.56 34.81
N ALA A 989 34.42 9.64 35.68
CA ALA A 989 33.73 8.41 35.30
C ALA A 989 32.22 8.65 35.29
N TYR A 990 31.58 8.40 34.16
CA TYR A 990 30.13 8.30 34.02
C TYR A 990 29.71 6.84 34.06
N HIS A 991 28.72 6.53 34.90
CA HIS A 991 28.14 5.21 35.02
C HIS A 991 26.85 5.17 34.20
N ILE A 992 26.79 4.29 33.21
CA ILE A 992 25.75 4.28 32.19
C ILE A 992 25.00 2.95 32.27
N HIS A 993 23.68 3.02 32.24
CA HIS A 993 22.84 1.83 32.24
C HIS A 993 22.87 1.15 30.86
N PRO A 994 23.30 -0.12 30.74
CA PRO A 994 23.59 -0.75 29.45
C PRO A 994 22.35 -0.96 28.58
N LYS A 995 21.13 -1.02 29.13
CA LYS A 995 19.90 -1.21 28.33
C LYS A 995 19.27 0.09 27.87
N THR A 996 19.47 1.19 28.60
CA THR A 996 18.75 2.45 28.36
C THR A 996 19.66 3.61 27.96
N GLY A 997 20.98 3.47 28.15
CA GLY A 997 21.94 4.55 27.91
C GLY A 997 21.88 5.69 28.92
N ALA A 998 21.04 5.59 29.97
CA ALA A 998 20.88 6.63 30.97
C ALA A 998 22.11 6.74 31.87
N ILE A 999 22.53 7.97 32.17
CA ILE A 999 23.57 8.23 33.18
C ILE A 999 22.98 7.94 34.58
N LEU A 1000 23.53 6.95 35.26
CA LEU A 1000 23.15 6.54 36.61
C LEU A 1000 23.82 7.39 37.69
N GLY A 1001 25.01 7.88 37.39
CA GLY A 1001 25.84 8.63 38.32
C GLY A 1001 27.20 8.97 37.70
N SER A 1002 27.99 9.72 38.45
CA SER A 1002 29.37 10.01 38.03
C SER A 1002 30.27 10.28 39.22
N GLU A 1003 31.56 10.01 39.07
CA GLU A 1003 32.58 10.29 40.08
C GLU A 1003 33.86 10.86 39.47
N ARG A 1004 34.62 11.63 40.25
CA ARG A 1004 35.93 12.14 39.83
C ARG A 1004 36.95 11.02 39.92
N VAL A 1005 37.82 10.93 38.92
CA VAL A 1005 38.83 9.87 38.82
C VAL A 1005 40.22 10.49 38.74
N LYS A 1006 41.17 9.94 39.50
CA LYS A 1006 42.58 10.30 39.44
C LYS A 1006 43.31 9.28 38.58
N THR A 1007 43.90 9.74 37.48
CA THR A 1007 44.65 8.93 36.51
C THR A 1007 46.08 8.67 36.97
N GLY A 1008 46.76 7.67 36.39
CA GLY A 1008 48.16 7.34 36.70
C GLY A 1008 48.38 6.42 37.91
N THR A 1009 47.30 5.93 38.51
CA THR A 1009 47.30 4.91 39.58
C THR A 1009 46.16 3.92 39.34
N ARG A 1010 46.18 2.77 40.02
CA ARG A 1010 45.02 1.86 40.09
C ARG A 1010 43.86 2.55 40.81
N VAL A 1011 42.66 2.48 40.25
CA VAL A 1011 41.45 3.16 40.75
C VAL A 1011 40.35 2.14 40.98
N ALA A 1012 39.73 2.21 42.16
CA ALA A 1012 38.50 1.49 42.48
C ALA A 1012 37.28 2.34 42.08
N LEU A 1013 36.59 1.95 41.01
CA LEU A 1013 35.37 2.59 40.52
C LEU A 1013 34.14 2.01 41.24
N LYS A 1014 33.23 2.87 41.68
CA LYS A 1014 32.02 2.45 42.41
C LYS A 1014 31.01 1.77 41.48
N THR A 1015 30.03 1.10 42.07
CA THR A 1015 28.79 0.72 41.37
C THR A 1015 27.62 1.52 41.96
N PHE A 1016 26.73 2.03 41.12
CA PHE A 1016 25.63 2.89 41.58
C PHE A 1016 24.36 2.10 41.88
N LYS A 1017 24.05 1.05 41.11
CA LYS A 1017 22.80 0.28 41.27
C LYS A 1017 22.97 -1.22 41.50
N ASN A 1018 24.18 -1.69 41.83
CA ASN A 1018 24.48 -3.14 41.95
C ASN A 1018 23.94 -3.93 40.74
N SER A 1019 24.12 -3.38 39.54
CA SER A 1019 23.71 -3.93 38.26
C SER A 1019 24.86 -3.80 37.25
N PRO A 1020 24.85 -4.54 36.13
CA PRO A 1020 25.81 -4.30 35.06
C PRO A 1020 25.79 -2.83 34.60
N GLU A 1021 26.96 -2.24 34.42
CA GLU A 1021 27.16 -0.82 34.10
C GLU A 1021 28.23 -0.67 33.01
N ILE A 1022 28.06 0.34 32.14
CA ILE A 1022 29.12 0.83 31.26
C ILE A 1022 29.75 2.03 31.95
N ILE A 1023 31.06 1.97 32.19
CA ILE A 1023 31.78 3.05 32.88
C ILE A 1023 32.64 3.77 31.86
N TRP A 1024 32.30 5.02 31.58
CA TRP A 1024 33.01 5.87 30.62
C TRP A 1024 33.80 6.95 31.36
N ILE A 1025 35.11 6.88 31.25
CA ILE A 1025 36.05 7.83 31.83
C ILE A 1025 36.49 8.77 30.74
N THR A 1026 36.19 10.05 30.91
CA THR A 1026 36.53 11.12 29.97
C THR A 1026 37.07 12.34 30.72
N LYS A 1027 37.79 13.19 29.98
CA LYS A 1027 38.34 14.46 30.46
C LYS A 1027 37.21 15.46 30.71
N GLN A 1028 37.28 16.18 31.83
CA GLN A 1028 36.33 17.25 32.17
C GLN A 1028 36.56 18.54 31.41
#